data_AF-A0A928SQA2-F1
#
_entry.id   AF-A0A928SQA2-F1
#
_cell.length_a   1.000
_cell.length_b   1.000
_cell.length_c   1.000
_cell.angle_alpha   90.00
_cell.angle_beta   90.00
_cell.angle_gamma   90.00
#
_symmetry.space_group_name_H-M   'P 1'
#
loop_
_entity.id
_entity.type
_entity.pdbx_description
1 polymer ?
#
loop_
_entity_poly.entity_id
_entity_poly.type
_entity_poly.pdbx_seq_one_letter_code
_entity_poly.pdbx_strand_id
1 'polypeptide(L)'
;MRPILLVSLLALSALGAALPSCSQREVESEQTYFERKIAPILNGSCARSPTGSLCHITQDERGNALGNLDVTEYDLVAKRRDLLVSYGPYGLPALLLKAFPPQSLQLTAYDGTTETINTAIPHTGNSILDPSTAGAQAILKWIERGATENNAERKQAKIEKEPCLDRIGKDPMFDPSKDPATPDYAAFVSDVNDWLVSSCAGSNCHGAPEGSFPLSCGKTPEQKRWNYFSASDYVAKDPQFSELLRRPMNPAYGGTYHEGGAFFDSPADAQYQKVLAWAKAQGGATNVPKDAGFDLFAKRVQPMLVKRGCILVGCHSAPAFNDFKPRASSGSHFGLAATRDNYRQVLKQVALESPDPNAGRLIRKNLEPGRGIKHRGGALFSLGGDPTQCDLSAAETGPLDAQDPYCVLVAWIAKERAERTKDLAPLSGIVYVKRPPSSAPETLQGFESYTPGADLRFIGATLDAQGKLATSGGDVSLSAGCGLDPATADVRRPQVSWDGKTVAFAARTSATTPLRIYSMKPDGSGCAIEPVIGAPPSDETGAAVPDNGEPIHDFDPAFAPDGTLVFASTRGNIRKSAEFKGPQRSAADPSKLNSNIYVLENGKIRQLTFLLNYEGQPSFKLNGQMLLTAEKRAPGFYQLAARRINLDGGDYHPLFGQRPSMGYLQLTDCIQLPDGNFVGVASDRGAAHTAGTLVTVNRSIGPDNVSPNPDDYMEDPDALDYAKTPFFQRALTILDPAATGRVGQATLGAYRNPSVLPNSDILVSYAANVVDVGSFSGNFDVVTVDSVSGQRTSLAGLGDPNADELWPVAVFGRVNRGVFRSTPADPTGSAVIYTEDDDQSRTDRAQLTYLDFPMITSLMFQSTRSRRTIHTDMDDFEYWEALPPQGEKSLDDASPYIIDDGKFGKLYARRRLLGKVPLEDDGSTRLQLPAGVPVVLSVLSKLQGESDSTLHHQKEEMQYYPGEWVTLSFRRELFNNFCGGCHGPTSGKEHDVAVKPDLLSQASKAVAKAADPVDLVKLTPGEPKAPPFP
;
A
#
# COMPACT_ATOMS: atom_id res chain seq x y z
N MET A 1 -43.66 53.13 21.15
CA MET A 1 -44.62 53.91 20.33
C MET A 1 -45.60 52.91 19.70
N ARG A 2 -46.90 53.07 19.99
CA ARG A 2 -48.06 52.42 19.32
C ARG A 2 -48.36 53.17 17.99
N PRO A 3 -49.11 52.64 16.99
CA PRO A 3 -50.53 52.18 17.09
C PRO A 3 -50.82 50.89 16.27
N ILE A 4 -51.87 50.05 16.41
CA ILE A 4 -53.35 50.08 16.61
C ILE A 4 -54.18 50.73 15.48
N LEU A 5 -54.92 49.91 14.72
CA LEU A 5 -56.24 50.16 14.08
C LEU A 5 -56.80 48.82 13.55
N LEU A 6 -57.81 48.17 14.17
CA LEU A 6 -59.29 48.34 14.20
C LEU A 6 -60.06 48.06 12.88
N VAL A 7 -60.71 46.88 12.85
CA VAL A 7 -62.13 46.56 12.54
C VAL A 7 -62.72 46.95 11.18
N SER A 8 -63.29 45.95 10.46
CA SER A 8 -64.72 45.95 10.08
C SER A 8 -65.21 44.61 9.52
N LEU A 9 -66.29 44.13 10.12
CA LEU A 9 -67.17 43.03 9.69
C LEU A 9 -67.93 43.40 8.42
N LEU A 10 -68.18 42.42 7.56
CA LEU A 10 -69.43 42.31 6.81
C LEU A 10 -69.76 40.83 6.61
N ALA A 11 -70.77 40.37 7.35
CA ALA A 11 -71.45 39.11 7.12
C ALA A 11 -72.63 39.38 6.18
N LEU A 12 -72.75 38.59 5.11
CA LEU A 12 -74.02 38.39 4.40
C LEU A 12 -74.30 36.89 4.27
N SER A 13 -75.53 36.58 4.66
CA SER A 13 -76.16 35.30 4.95
C SER A 13 -76.62 34.50 3.73
N ALA A 14 -76.46 33.16 3.85
CA ALA A 14 -77.43 32.09 3.55
C ALA A 14 -77.83 31.82 2.07
N LEU A 15 -78.11 30.61 1.59
CA LEU A 15 -78.23 29.25 2.14
C LEU A 15 -78.19 28.30 0.91
N GLY A 16 -77.57 27.11 0.99
CA GLY A 16 -77.64 26.17 -0.13
C GLY A 16 -76.92 24.83 0.07
N ALA A 17 -77.58 23.91 0.78
CA ALA A 17 -77.39 22.45 0.76
C ALA A 17 -75.94 21.90 0.88
N ALA A 18 -75.52 21.62 2.12
CA ALA A 18 -74.36 20.75 2.39
C ALA A 18 -74.85 19.37 2.84
N LEU A 19 -74.63 18.36 1.98
CA LEU A 19 -74.50 16.95 2.39
C LEU A 19 -73.25 16.82 3.29
N PRO A 20 -73.22 15.88 4.25
CA PRO A 20 -72.06 15.69 5.11
C PRO A 20 -70.92 15.07 4.29
N SER A 21 -70.04 15.91 3.75
CA SER A 21 -68.72 15.46 3.32
C SER A 21 -67.89 15.21 4.59
N CYS A 22 -67.62 13.94 4.88
CA CYS A 22 -66.47 13.57 5.69
C CYS A 22 -65.22 14.07 4.96
N SER A 23 -64.75 15.28 5.26
CA SER A 23 -63.38 15.64 4.93
C SER A 23 -62.48 14.88 5.89
N GLN A 24 -61.98 13.72 5.45
CA GLN A 24 -60.73 13.19 5.99
C GLN A 24 -59.71 14.33 5.86
N ARG A 25 -59.30 14.87 7.01
CA ARG A 25 -58.13 15.71 7.08
C ARG A 25 -56.95 14.76 6.84
N GLU A 26 -56.59 14.57 5.57
CA GLU A 26 -55.27 14.04 5.22
C GLU A 26 -54.27 15.03 5.81
N VAL A 27 -53.76 14.71 6.99
CA VAL A 27 -52.42 15.14 7.36
C VAL A 27 -51.55 14.38 6.36
N GLU A 28 -51.17 15.03 5.25
CA GLU A 28 -50.05 14.57 4.46
C GLU A 28 -48.90 14.37 5.45
N SER A 29 -48.55 13.12 5.74
CA SER A 29 -47.45 12.86 6.63
C SER A 29 -46.21 13.43 5.97
N GLU A 30 -45.57 14.42 6.59
CA GLU A 30 -44.24 14.95 6.20
C GLU A 30 -43.16 13.85 6.20
N GLN A 31 -43.50 12.62 6.60
CA GLN A 31 -42.61 11.48 6.68
C GLN A 31 -42.33 10.81 5.33
N THR A 32 -41.05 10.51 5.10
CA THR A 32 -40.55 9.88 3.87
C THR A 32 -40.93 8.40 3.78
N TYR A 33 -40.69 7.78 2.62
CA TYR A 33 -40.86 6.32 2.51
C TYR A 33 -39.91 5.57 3.46
N PHE A 34 -38.66 6.02 3.55
CA PHE A 34 -37.66 5.42 4.44
C PHE A 34 -38.15 5.42 5.89
N GLU A 35 -38.57 6.58 6.40
CA GLU A 35 -39.04 6.72 7.79
C GLU A 35 -40.25 5.84 8.11
N ARG A 36 -41.19 5.74 7.18
CA ARG A 36 -42.43 4.97 7.41
C ARG A 36 -42.27 3.47 7.22
N LYS A 37 -41.40 3.04 6.30
CA LYS A 37 -41.35 1.64 5.83
C LYS A 37 -40.04 0.92 6.09
N ILE A 38 -38.90 1.61 6.12
CA ILE A 38 -37.58 0.99 6.19
C ILE A 38 -36.94 1.19 7.57
N ALA A 39 -36.90 2.42 8.07
CA ALA A 39 -36.32 2.75 9.37
C ALA A 39 -36.90 1.90 10.53
N PRO A 40 -38.22 1.63 10.63
CA PRO A 40 -38.76 0.82 11.72
C PRO A 40 -38.23 -0.61 11.73
N ILE A 41 -37.96 -1.17 10.53
CA ILE A 41 -37.42 -2.52 10.38
C ILE A 41 -35.94 -2.52 10.80
N LEU A 42 -35.14 -1.63 10.20
CA LEU A 42 -33.70 -1.55 10.50
C LEU A 42 -33.43 -1.19 11.96
N ASN A 43 -34.25 -0.32 12.57
CA ASN A 43 -34.11 0.05 13.97
C ASN A 43 -34.48 -1.09 14.91
N GLY A 44 -35.53 -1.86 14.56
CA GLY A 44 -35.99 -3.01 15.33
C GLY A 44 -35.11 -4.25 15.22
N SER A 45 -34.29 -4.38 14.16
CA SER A 45 -33.43 -5.54 13.94
C SER A 45 -31.94 -5.25 14.06
N CYS A 46 -31.45 -4.17 13.46
CA CYS A 46 -30.03 -3.89 13.25
C CYS A 46 -29.47 -2.85 14.22
N ALA A 47 -30.23 -1.80 14.56
CA ALA A 47 -29.81 -0.81 15.55
C ALA A 47 -29.92 -1.37 16.98
N ARG A 48 -31.05 -2.02 17.27
CA ARG A 48 -31.32 -2.71 18.54
C ARG A 48 -31.46 -4.20 18.25
N SER A 49 -30.55 -5.01 18.78
CA SER A 49 -30.71 -6.46 18.67
C SER A 49 -31.93 -6.92 19.49
N PRO A 50 -32.50 -8.11 19.19
CA PRO A 50 -33.52 -8.73 20.03
C PRO A 50 -33.09 -8.92 21.50
N THR A 51 -31.77 -8.90 21.77
CA THR A 51 -31.18 -9.00 23.11
C THR A 51 -30.94 -7.64 23.79
N GLY A 52 -31.32 -6.53 23.15
CA GLY A 52 -31.16 -5.17 23.68
C GLY A 52 -29.80 -4.50 23.42
N SER A 53 -28.91 -5.14 22.64
CA SER A 53 -27.59 -4.58 22.31
C SER A 53 -27.72 -3.49 21.24
N LEU A 54 -26.97 -2.39 21.41
CA LEU A 54 -26.88 -1.29 20.45
C LEU A 54 -25.72 -1.54 19.48
N CYS A 55 -26.03 -1.88 18.22
CA CYS A 55 -25.01 -2.23 17.22
C CYS A 55 -24.79 -1.09 16.22
N HIS A 56 -25.72 -0.92 15.27
CA HIS A 56 -25.60 0.03 14.17
C HIS A 56 -26.27 1.38 14.49
N ILE A 57 -25.78 2.01 15.55
CA ILE A 57 -26.21 3.35 16.01
C ILE A 57 -24.97 4.15 16.44
N THR A 58 -24.94 5.43 16.07
CA THR A 58 -23.89 6.36 16.44
C THR A 58 -23.85 6.53 17.97
N GLN A 59 -22.68 6.35 18.56
CA GLN A 59 -22.48 6.35 20.01
C GLN A 59 -21.90 7.67 20.55
N ASP A 60 -21.42 8.56 19.67
CA ASP A 60 -20.85 9.86 20.05
C ASP A 60 -20.91 10.88 18.90
N GLU A 61 -20.55 12.13 19.21
CA GLU A 61 -20.52 13.24 18.25
C GLU A 61 -19.49 13.06 17.12
N ARG A 62 -18.57 12.09 17.26
CA ARG A 62 -17.54 11.75 16.28
C ARG A 62 -18.01 10.71 15.26
N GLY A 63 -19.28 10.31 15.32
CA GLY A 63 -19.86 9.38 14.34
C GLY A 63 -19.41 7.94 14.51
N ASN A 64 -18.90 7.56 15.69
CA ASN A 64 -18.49 6.17 15.95
C ASN A 64 -19.71 5.24 16.03
N ALA A 65 -19.74 4.23 15.17
CA ALA A 65 -20.76 3.18 15.16
C ALA A 65 -20.13 1.82 14.82
N LEU A 66 -20.64 0.72 15.40
CA LEU A 66 -20.11 -0.61 15.10
C LEU A 66 -20.32 -0.95 13.61
N GLY A 67 -19.29 -1.51 12.98
CA GLY A 67 -19.29 -1.78 11.53
C GLY A 67 -19.23 -0.52 10.65
N ASN A 68 -18.96 0.64 11.25
CA ASN A 68 -19.03 1.95 10.61
C ASN A 68 -20.36 2.21 9.89
N LEU A 69 -21.45 1.82 10.54
CA LEU A 69 -22.80 1.86 9.98
C LEU A 69 -23.78 2.31 11.05
N ASP A 70 -24.57 3.33 10.71
CA ASP A 70 -25.74 3.76 11.46
C ASP A 70 -26.96 3.61 10.56
N VAL A 71 -27.99 2.92 11.06
CA VAL A 71 -29.21 2.60 10.31
C VAL A 71 -30.44 3.41 10.72
N THR A 72 -30.27 4.38 11.62
CA THR A 72 -31.39 5.11 12.24
C THR A 72 -32.04 6.14 11.34
N GLU A 73 -31.27 6.73 10.43
CA GLU A 73 -31.68 7.80 9.52
C GLU A 73 -31.23 7.52 8.08
N TYR A 74 -31.97 8.07 7.12
CA TYR A 74 -31.70 7.84 5.69
C TYR A 74 -30.30 8.28 5.31
N ASP A 75 -29.90 9.50 5.70
CA ASP A 75 -28.62 10.08 5.33
C ASP A 75 -27.44 9.27 5.83
N LEU A 76 -27.56 8.64 7.00
CA LEU A 76 -26.52 7.80 7.58
C LEU A 76 -26.39 6.46 6.83
N VAL A 77 -27.52 5.82 6.49
CA VAL A 77 -27.53 4.61 5.64
C VAL A 77 -27.00 4.94 4.23
N ALA A 78 -27.38 6.09 3.70
CA ALA A 78 -27.02 6.53 2.36
C ALA A 78 -25.51 6.77 2.20
N LYS A 79 -24.75 7.02 3.28
CA LYS A 79 -23.28 7.05 3.25
C LYS A 79 -22.68 5.70 2.88
N ARG A 80 -23.29 4.59 3.31
CA ARG A 80 -22.82 3.21 3.11
C ARG A 80 -23.44 2.53 1.89
N ARG A 81 -23.43 3.20 0.74
CA ARG A 81 -23.96 2.63 -0.53
C ARG A 81 -23.28 1.32 -0.91
N ASP A 82 -22.03 1.12 -0.54
CA ASP A 82 -21.30 -0.15 -0.71
C ASP A 82 -22.05 -1.35 -0.12
N LEU A 83 -22.83 -1.15 0.94
CA LEU A 83 -23.60 -2.21 1.59
C LEU A 83 -24.94 -2.50 0.90
N LEU A 84 -25.39 -1.60 0.02
CA LEU A 84 -26.70 -1.64 -0.64
C LEU A 84 -26.62 -2.11 -2.10
N VAL A 85 -25.44 -2.45 -2.60
CA VAL A 85 -25.25 -2.94 -3.97
C VAL A 85 -25.14 -4.46 -3.98
N SER A 86 -25.95 -5.12 -4.81
CA SER A 86 -25.74 -6.53 -5.13
C SER A 86 -24.47 -6.69 -5.96
N TYR A 87 -23.47 -7.33 -5.37
CA TYR A 87 -22.12 -7.43 -5.96
C TYR A 87 -21.66 -8.88 -6.01
N GLY A 88 -21.03 -9.23 -7.14
CA GLY A 88 -20.35 -10.51 -7.27
C GLY A 88 -21.29 -11.73 -7.27
N PRO A 89 -20.86 -12.85 -6.65
CA PRO A 89 -21.58 -14.13 -6.71
C PRO A 89 -22.81 -14.20 -5.81
N TYR A 90 -22.98 -13.25 -4.89
CA TYR A 90 -23.96 -13.39 -3.81
C TYR A 90 -25.40 -13.10 -4.24
N GLY A 91 -25.61 -12.33 -5.32
CA GLY A 91 -26.94 -11.91 -5.77
C GLY A 91 -27.71 -11.00 -4.79
N LEU A 92 -27.15 -10.74 -3.61
CA LEU A 92 -27.73 -9.94 -2.54
C LEU A 92 -26.79 -8.80 -2.13
N PRO A 93 -27.33 -7.67 -1.65
CA PRO A 93 -26.53 -6.60 -1.06
C PRO A 93 -25.88 -7.05 0.25
N ALA A 94 -24.67 -6.57 0.53
CA ALA A 94 -23.89 -7.00 1.69
C ALA A 94 -24.61 -6.78 3.04
N LEU A 95 -25.45 -5.74 3.15
CA LEU A 95 -26.30 -5.50 4.31
C LEU A 95 -27.20 -6.71 4.63
N LEU A 96 -27.89 -7.23 3.61
CA LEU A 96 -28.80 -8.38 3.77
C LEU A 96 -28.03 -9.69 3.89
N LEU A 97 -26.94 -9.84 3.13
CA LEU A 97 -26.10 -11.03 3.17
C LEU A 97 -25.53 -11.31 4.58
N LYS A 98 -25.20 -10.26 5.35
CA LYS A 98 -24.76 -10.40 6.74
C LYS A 98 -25.91 -10.54 7.75
N ALA A 99 -27.12 -10.12 7.40
CA ALA A 99 -28.28 -10.16 8.29
C ALA A 99 -29.10 -11.45 8.13
N PHE A 100 -29.07 -12.09 6.96
CA PHE A 100 -29.80 -13.32 6.66
C PHE A 100 -29.07 -14.58 7.13
N PRO A 101 -29.76 -15.73 7.19
CA PRO A 101 -29.13 -17.04 7.31
C PRO A 101 -28.17 -17.33 6.14
N PRO A 102 -27.25 -18.31 6.29
CA PRO A 102 -26.49 -18.89 5.18
C PRO A 102 -27.33 -19.11 3.93
N GLN A 103 -26.84 -18.62 2.79
CA GLN A 103 -27.48 -18.77 1.49
C GLN A 103 -26.80 -19.87 0.68
N SER A 104 -27.59 -20.67 -0.03
CA SER A 104 -27.07 -21.63 -1.00
C SER A 104 -26.76 -20.93 -2.31
N LEU A 105 -25.53 -21.05 -2.79
CA LEU A 105 -25.06 -20.46 -4.03
C LEU A 105 -24.53 -21.57 -4.95
N GLN A 106 -25.07 -21.63 -6.17
CA GLN A 106 -24.46 -22.38 -7.25
C GLN A 106 -23.43 -21.46 -7.94
N LEU A 107 -22.17 -21.89 -7.98
CA LEU A 107 -21.08 -21.18 -8.63
C LEU A 107 -20.62 -21.94 -9.87
N THR A 108 -20.36 -21.23 -10.95
CA THR A 108 -19.87 -21.80 -12.21
C THR A 108 -18.43 -21.32 -12.45
N ALA A 109 -17.50 -22.27 -12.60
CA ALA A 109 -16.12 -22.01 -12.96
C ALA A 109 -15.97 -21.65 -14.46
N TYR A 110 -14.78 -21.22 -14.86
CA TYR A 110 -14.50 -20.73 -16.22
C TYR A 110 -14.74 -21.78 -17.32
N ASP A 111 -14.66 -23.07 -17.00
CA ASP A 111 -14.86 -24.20 -17.91
C ASP A 111 -16.31 -24.73 -17.94
N GLY A 112 -17.21 -24.08 -17.20
CA GLY A 112 -18.62 -24.44 -17.06
C GLY A 112 -18.91 -25.45 -15.94
N THR A 113 -17.91 -25.92 -15.19
CA THR A 113 -18.17 -26.78 -14.02
C THR A 113 -18.91 -26.01 -12.94
N THR A 114 -19.95 -26.63 -12.38
CA THR A 114 -20.79 -26.02 -11.34
C THR A 114 -20.58 -26.70 -9.99
N GLU A 115 -20.48 -25.91 -8.94
CA GLU A 115 -20.41 -26.36 -7.55
C GLU A 115 -21.41 -25.60 -6.70
N THR A 116 -21.97 -26.26 -5.67
CA THR A 116 -22.88 -25.60 -4.73
C THR A 116 -22.18 -25.43 -3.38
N ILE A 117 -22.25 -24.22 -2.83
CA ILE A 117 -21.75 -23.90 -1.48
C ILE A 117 -22.84 -23.24 -0.66
N ASN A 118 -22.75 -23.35 0.66
CA ASN A 118 -23.52 -22.54 1.60
C ASN A 118 -22.62 -21.43 2.15
N THR A 119 -23.04 -20.17 2.05
CA THR A 119 -22.28 -19.04 2.58
C THR A 119 -22.12 -19.16 4.10
N ALA A 120 -20.94 -18.88 4.62
CA ALA A 120 -20.64 -18.87 6.04
C ALA A 120 -19.90 -17.56 6.40
N ILE A 121 -20.59 -16.44 6.16
CA ILE A 121 -20.06 -15.08 6.36
C ILE A 121 -20.41 -14.65 7.78
N PRO A 122 -19.41 -14.40 8.66
CA PRO A 122 -19.70 -14.09 10.04
C PRO A 122 -20.28 -12.68 10.22
N HIS A 123 -21.20 -12.60 11.17
CA HIS A 123 -21.78 -11.38 11.72
C HIS A 123 -21.88 -11.55 13.24
N THR A 124 -21.39 -10.57 14.00
CA THR A 124 -21.32 -10.66 15.48
C THR A 124 -22.70 -10.84 16.13
N GLY A 125 -23.75 -10.28 15.51
CA GLY A 125 -25.13 -10.46 15.97
C GLY A 125 -25.81 -11.76 15.50
N ASN A 126 -25.08 -12.66 14.84
CA ASN A 126 -25.64 -13.77 14.05
C ASN A 126 -26.64 -13.26 12.98
N SER A 127 -27.43 -14.18 12.41
CA SER A 127 -28.53 -13.84 11.51
C SER A 127 -29.67 -13.18 12.31
N ILE A 128 -30.01 -11.95 11.93
CA ILE A 128 -30.96 -11.08 12.65
C ILE A 128 -32.22 -10.78 11.83
N LEU A 129 -32.26 -11.17 10.55
CA LEU A 129 -33.41 -11.02 9.68
C LEU A 129 -33.76 -12.35 9.02
N ASP A 130 -35.05 -12.67 8.98
CA ASP A 130 -35.59 -13.81 8.22
C ASP A 130 -36.04 -13.33 6.82
N PRO A 131 -35.47 -13.87 5.73
CA PRO A 131 -35.79 -13.46 4.37
C PRO A 131 -37.26 -13.68 3.97
N SER A 132 -37.99 -14.55 4.66
CA SER A 132 -39.42 -14.80 4.39
C SER A 132 -40.35 -13.71 4.92
N THR A 133 -39.85 -12.82 5.79
CA THR A 133 -40.68 -11.80 6.43
C THR A 133 -41.01 -10.63 5.50
N ALA A 134 -42.19 -10.04 5.69
CA ALA A 134 -42.59 -8.85 4.93
C ALA A 134 -41.61 -7.68 5.09
N GLY A 135 -40.97 -7.56 6.27
CA GLY A 135 -39.97 -6.54 6.53
C GLY A 135 -38.69 -6.74 5.71
N ALA A 136 -38.13 -7.95 5.70
CA ALA A 136 -36.96 -8.27 4.88
C ALA A 136 -37.22 -8.03 3.39
N GLN A 137 -38.40 -8.44 2.91
CA GLN A 137 -38.82 -8.22 1.51
C GLN A 137 -39.02 -6.73 1.18
N ALA A 138 -39.47 -5.91 2.15
CA ALA A 138 -39.58 -4.47 1.96
C ALA A 138 -38.20 -3.80 1.80
N ILE A 139 -37.20 -4.23 2.58
CA ILE A 139 -35.82 -3.74 2.45
C ILE A 139 -35.23 -4.16 1.10
N LEU A 140 -35.37 -5.44 0.73
CA LEU A 140 -34.86 -5.95 -0.55
C LEU A 140 -35.42 -5.16 -1.73
N LYS A 141 -36.75 -5.00 -1.80
CA LYS A 141 -37.41 -4.21 -2.86
C LYS A 141 -36.98 -2.75 -2.88
N TRP A 142 -36.81 -2.15 -1.70
CA TRP A 142 -36.30 -0.77 -1.61
C TRP A 142 -34.88 -0.64 -2.16
N ILE A 143 -34.01 -1.61 -1.88
CA ILE A 143 -32.66 -1.68 -2.43
C ILE A 143 -32.69 -1.89 -3.95
N GLU A 144 -33.49 -2.82 -4.46
CA GLU A 144 -33.65 -3.10 -5.90
C GLU A 144 -34.11 -1.86 -6.68
N ARG A 145 -34.88 -0.97 -6.06
CA ARG A 145 -35.33 0.31 -6.64
C ARG A 145 -34.33 1.47 -6.47
N GLY A 146 -33.13 1.18 -5.95
CA GLY A 146 -32.02 2.13 -5.83
C GLY A 146 -31.86 2.76 -4.44
N ALA A 147 -32.59 2.27 -3.43
CA ALA A 147 -32.52 2.72 -2.03
C ALA A 147 -32.62 4.26 -1.90
N THR A 148 -33.60 4.86 -2.58
CA THR A 148 -33.88 6.31 -2.48
C THR A 148 -34.76 6.60 -1.28
N GLU A 149 -34.66 7.81 -0.72
CA GLU A 149 -35.39 8.21 0.49
C GLU A 149 -36.91 8.00 0.36
N ASN A 150 -37.44 8.32 -0.82
CA ASN A 150 -38.86 8.23 -1.16
C ASN A 150 -39.20 7.06 -2.10
N ASN A 151 -38.29 6.09 -2.26
CA ASN A 151 -38.49 4.89 -3.09
C ASN A 151 -38.81 5.18 -4.58
N ALA A 152 -38.40 6.34 -5.08
CA ALA A 152 -38.38 6.65 -6.49
C ALA A 152 -37.29 5.82 -7.20
N GLU A 153 -37.57 5.33 -8.41
CA GLU A 153 -36.59 4.60 -9.20
C GLU A 153 -35.41 5.49 -9.54
N ARG A 154 -34.21 5.06 -9.15
CA ARG A 154 -32.99 5.78 -9.47
C ARG A 154 -32.55 5.45 -10.89
N LYS A 155 -32.62 6.43 -11.79
CA LYS A 155 -31.92 6.33 -13.09
C LYS A 155 -30.42 6.24 -12.83
N GLN A 156 -29.76 5.26 -13.44
CA GLN A 156 -28.28 5.20 -13.40
C GLN A 156 -27.72 6.47 -14.04
N ALA A 157 -26.80 7.14 -13.34
CA ALA A 157 -26.12 8.30 -13.89
C ALA A 157 -25.20 7.81 -15.02
N LYS A 158 -25.30 8.43 -16.20
CA LYS A 158 -24.32 8.20 -17.27
C LYS A 158 -23.04 8.93 -16.89
N ILE A 159 -21.96 8.19 -16.70
CA ILE A 159 -20.64 8.77 -16.47
C ILE A 159 -20.12 9.30 -17.80
N GLU A 160 -19.74 10.57 -17.82
CA GLU A 160 -19.09 11.17 -18.97
C GLU A 160 -17.69 10.56 -19.15
N LYS A 161 -17.43 10.09 -20.37
CA LYS A 161 -16.19 9.43 -20.76
C LYS A 161 -15.17 10.42 -21.25
N GLU A 162 -13.93 10.21 -20.84
CA GLU A 162 -12.78 10.88 -21.42
C GLU A 162 -12.45 10.29 -22.81
N PRO A 163 -11.67 11.00 -23.65
CA PRO A 163 -11.19 10.46 -24.92
C PRO A 163 -10.46 9.12 -24.76
N CYS A 164 -10.50 8.28 -25.80
CA CYS A 164 -9.75 7.04 -25.83
C CYS A 164 -8.25 7.29 -26.02
N LEU A 165 -7.41 6.34 -25.58
CA LEU A 165 -5.98 6.37 -25.84
C LEU A 165 -5.64 5.46 -27.03
N ASP A 166 -4.78 5.94 -27.92
CA ASP A 166 -4.30 5.17 -29.09
C ASP A 166 -3.27 4.08 -28.72
N ARG A 167 -2.95 3.93 -27.43
CA ARG A 167 -1.97 2.94 -26.93
C ARG A 167 -2.52 1.52 -27.02
N ILE A 168 -1.70 0.62 -27.53
CA ILE A 168 -1.94 -0.82 -27.50
C ILE A 168 -1.27 -1.37 -26.23
N GLY A 169 -1.96 -2.27 -25.51
CA GLY A 169 -1.36 -2.90 -24.34
C GLY A 169 -0.29 -3.94 -24.72
N LYS A 170 0.31 -4.57 -23.72
CA LYS A 170 1.38 -5.56 -23.92
C LYS A 170 1.00 -6.87 -23.23
N ASP A 171 1.00 -7.97 -23.98
CA ASP A 171 0.85 -9.33 -23.45
C ASP A 171 1.73 -10.29 -24.27
N PRO A 172 2.49 -11.21 -23.65
CA PRO A 172 3.34 -12.17 -24.38
C PRO A 172 2.59 -13.07 -25.36
N MET A 173 1.28 -13.25 -25.19
CA MET A 173 0.44 -14.07 -26.07
C MET A 173 -0.17 -13.26 -27.23
N PHE A 174 0.04 -11.95 -27.27
CA PHE A 174 -0.49 -11.08 -28.31
C PHE A 174 0.54 -10.82 -29.42
N ASP A 175 0.20 -11.19 -30.66
CA ASP A 175 0.96 -10.85 -31.86
C ASP A 175 0.26 -9.70 -32.61
N PRO A 176 0.85 -8.49 -32.64
CA PRO A 176 0.24 -7.35 -33.32
C PRO A 176 0.29 -7.48 -34.85
N SER A 177 1.13 -8.34 -35.42
CA SER A 177 1.42 -8.39 -36.86
C SER A 177 0.50 -9.31 -37.65
N LYS A 178 -0.25 -10.18 -36.96
CA LYS A 178 -1.00 -11.26 -37.58
C LYS A 178 -2.46 -11.26 -37.14
N ASP A 179 -3.38 -11.29 -38.11
CA ASP A 179 -4.79 -11.47 -37.80
C ASP A 179 -5.02 -12.85 -37.15
N PRO A 180 -5.91 -12.95 -36.15
CA PRO A 180 -6.36 -14.23 -35.62
C PRO A 180 -6.88 -15.13 -36.76
N ALA A 181 -6.49 -16.40 -36.75
CA ALA A 181 -6.88 -17.36 -37.78
C ALA A 181 -8.35 -17.82 -37.65
N THR A 182 -9.08 -17.35 -36.64
CA THR A 182 -10.43 -17.79 -36.33
C THR A 182 -11.47 -16.99 -37.14
N PRO A 183 -12.52 -17.63 -37.68
CA PRO A 183 -13.52 -16.95 -38.50
C PRO A 183 -14.30 -15.85 -37.76
N ASP A 184 -14.36 -15.88 -36.44
CA ASP A 184 -15.09 -14.93 -35.62
C ASP A 184 -14.41 -13.55 -35.50
N TYR A 185 -13.12 -13.43 -35.83
CA TYR A 185 -12.41 -12.15 -35.82
C TYR A 185 -13.03 -11.13 -36.79
N ALA A 186 -13.42 -11.58 -37.98
CA ALA A 186 -14.11 -10.72 -38.94
C ALA A 186 -15.44 -10.19 -38.38
N ALA A 187 -16.20 -11.05 -37.69
CA ALA A 187 -17.46 -10.68 -37.03
C ALA A 187 -17.22 -9.73 -35.84
N PHE A 188 -16.13 -9.92 -35.08
CA PHE A 188 -15.74 -8.98 -34.02
C PHE A 188 -15.50 -7.58 -34.58
N VAL A 189 -14.70 -7.48 -35.65
CA VAL A 189 -14.34 -6.20 -36.27
C VAL A 189 -15.58 -5.49 -36.82
N SER A 190 -16.53 -6.22 -37.42
CA SER A 190 -17.75 -5.62 -37.99
C SER A 190 -18.80 -5.22 -36.96
N ASP A 191 -18.99 -6.03 -35.91
CA ASP A 191 -20.19 -5.95 -35.07
C ASP A 191 -19.93 -5.61 -33.61
N VAL A 192 -18.68 -5.70 -33.13
CA VAL A 192 -18.34 -5.55 -31.71
C VAL A 192 -17.33 -4.42 -31.46
N ASN A 193 -16.27 -4.30 -32.27
CA ASN A 193 -15.18 -3.36 -32.02
C ASN A 193 -15.65 -1.91 -31.89
N ASP A 194 -16.44 -1.42 -32.84
CA ASP A 194 -16.85 -0.01 -32.87
C ASP A 194 -17.76 0.35 -31.68
N TRP A 195 -18.56 -0.63 -31.20
CA TRP A 195 -19.33 -0.47 -29.97
C TRP A 195 -18.43 -0.42 -28.74
N LEU A 196 -17.44 -1.31 -28.61
CA LEU A 196 -16.47 -1.28 -27.50
C LEU A 196 -15.70 0.04 -27.46
N VAL A 197 -15.24 0.53 -28.61
CA VAL A 197 -14.51 1.81 -28.71
C VAL A 197 -15.41 2.96 -28.29
N SER A 198 -16.59 3.07 -28.91
CA SER A 198 -17.50 4.19 -28.66
C SER A 198 -18.13 4.15 -27.28
N SER A 199 -18.28 2.97 -26.65
CA SER A 199 -18.99 2.79 -25.37
C SER A 199 -18.05 2.69 -24.17
N CYS A 200 -16.88 2.08 -24.32
CA CYS A 200 -16.07 1.60 -23.19
C CYS A 200 -14.63 2.15 -23.16
N ALA A 201 -14.02 2.47 -24.31
CA ALA A 201 -12.57 2.72 -24.42
C ALA A 201 -12.07 4.10 -23.94
N GLY A 202 -12.86 4.87 -23.18
CA GLY A 202 -12.41 6.14 -22.59
C GLY A 202 -11.30 5.91 -21.55
N SER A 203 -10.35 6.84 -21.42
CA SER A 203 -9.21 6.71 -20.48
C SER A 203 -9.60 6.55 -19.02
N ASN A 204 -10.76 7.08 -18.62
CA ASN A 204 -11.34 6.92 -17.28
C ASN A 204 -12.17 5.62 -17.13
N CYS A 205 -12.19 4.74 -18.13
CA CYS A 205 -12.91 3.46 -18.13
C CYS A 205 -11.96 2.33 -18.55
N HIS A 206 -12.04 1.86 -19.79
CA HIS A 206 -11.25 0.76 -20.32
C HIS A 206 -10.09 1.21 -21.23
N GLY A 207 -9.90 2.51 -21.45
CA GLY A 207 -8.85 3.06 -22.33
C GLY A 207 -7.43 3.04 -21.75
N ALA A 208 -7.25 2.63 -20.49
CA ALA A 208 -5.95 2.52 -19.85
C ALA A 208 -5.32 1.14 -20.18
N PRO A 209 -4.12 1.08 -20.77
CA PRO A 209 -3.50 -0.18 -21.20
C PRO A 209 -3.14 -1.12 -20.04
N GLU A 210 -3.06 -0.60 -18.82
CA GLU A 210 -2.79 -1.35 -17.59
C GLU A 210 -4.08 -1.79 -16.86
N GLY A 211 -5.25 -1.43 -17.41
CA GLY A 211 -6.55 -1.82 -16.90
C GLY A 211 -6.83 -3.32 -16.98
N SER A 212 -7.84 -3.77 -16.24
CA SER A 212 -8.27 -5.16 -16.20
C SER A 212 -8.79 -5.67 -17.54
N PHE A 213 -9.51 -4.83 -18.27
CA PHE A 213 -10.02 -5.04 -19.62
C PHE A 213 -9.58 -3.85 -20.48
N PRO A 214 -8.32 -3.83 -20.95
CA PRO A 214 -7.75 -2.69 -21.65
C PRO A 214 -8.19 -2.67 -23.12
N LEU A 215 -8.66 -1.52 -23.57
CA LEU A 215 -9.12 -1.25 -24.93
C LEU A 215 -8.31 -0.08 -25.52
N SER A 216 -8.03 -0.17 -26.80
CA SER A 216 -7.47 0.92 -27.60
C SER A 216 -8.57 1.64 -28.38
N CYS A 217 -8.23 2.76 -29.02
CA CYS A 217 -9.15 3.47 -29.91
C CYS A 217 -9.60 2.67 -31.16
N GLY A 218 -9.04 1.50 -31.46
CA GLY A 218 -9.53 0.62 -32.54
C GLY A 218 -9.46 1.20 -33.96
N LYS A 219 -8.63 2.24 -34.20
CA LYS A 219 -8.48 2.94 -35.49
C LYS A 219 -7.59 2.17 -36.47
N THR A 220 -6.56 1.49 -35.97
CA THR A 220 -5.62 0.70 -36.81
C THR A 220 -5.92 -0.80 -36.74
N PRO A 221 -5.45 -1.61 -37.72
CA PRO A 221 -5.58 -3.07 -37.65
C PRO A 221 -5.00 -3.66 -36.36
N GLU A 222 -3.85 -3.18 -35.92
CA GLU A 222 -3.16 -3.63 -34.70
C GLU A 222 -4.01 -3.34 -33.45
N GLN A 223 -4.62 -2.15 -33.39
CA GLN A 223 -5.54 -1.76 -32.33
C GLN A 223 -6.81 -2.63 -32.30
N LYS A 224 -7.35 -3.01 -33.47
CA LYS A 224 -8.50 -3.93 -33.57
C LYS A 224 -8.13 -5.35 -33.13
N ARG A 225 -6.95 -5.85 -33.51
CA ARG A 225 -6.40 -7.13 -33.02
C ARG A 225 -6.28 -7.14 -31.50
N TRP A 226 -5.78 -6.04 -30.92
CA TRP A 226 -5.68 -5.89 -29.48
C TRP A 226 -7.04 -5.93 -28.79
N ASN A 227 -8.01 -5.17 -29.30
CA ASN A 227 -9.36 -5.15 -28.75
C ASN A 227 -10.01 -6.54 -28.81
N TYR A 228 -9.80 -7.29 -29.89
CA TYR A 228 -10.26 -8.69 -30.01
C TYR A 228 -9.59 -9.59 -28.98
N PHE A 229 -8.26 -9.54 -28.88
CA PHE A 229 -7.48 -10.33 -27.92
C PHE A 229 -7.95 -10.07 -26.48
N SER A 230 -8.07 -8.79 -26.11
CA SER A 230 -8.54 -8.35 -24.80
C SER A 230 -9.97 -8.81 -24.50
N ALA A 231 -10.90 -8.68 -25.46
CA ALA A 231 -12.30 -9.07 -25.29
C ALA A 231 -12.51 -10.59 -25.22
N SER A 232 -11.68 -11.38 -25.90
CA SER A 232 -11.84 -12.84 -25.99
C SER A 232 -11.76 -13.53 -24.61
N ASP A 233 -10.92 -13.03 -23.71
CA ASP A 233 -10.77 -13.59 -22.34
C ASP A 233 -12.02 -13.38 -21.44
N TYR A 234 -12.97 -12.54 -21.88
CA TYR A 234 -14.23 -12.24 -21.19
C TYR A 234 -15.45 -12.96 -21.77
N VAL A 235 -15.24 -13.81 -22.80
CA VAL A 235 -16.27 -14.70 -23.34
C VAL A 235 -16.33 -15.98 -22.51
N ALA A 236 -17.50 -16.26 -21.95
CA ALA A 236 -17.76 -17.48 -21.21
C ALA A 236 -18.09 -18.64 -22.15
N LYS A 237 -17.85 -19.87 -21.69
CA LYS A 237 -18.21 -21.10 -22.43
C LYS A 237 -19.72 -21.19 -22.73
N ASP A 238 -20.55 -20.70 -21.81
CA ASP A 238 -21.95 -20.37 -22.10
C ASP A 238 -22.02 -18.86 -22.43
N PRO A 239 -22.17 -18.49 -23.72
CA PRO A 239 -21.98 -17.13 -24.18
C PRO A 239 -22.86 -16.10 -23.48
N GLN A 240 -24.09 -16.47 -23.06
CA GLN A 240 -25.02 -15.54 -22.40
C GLN A 240 -24.56 -15.08 -21.01
N PHE A 241 -23.63 -15.82 -20.39
CA PHE A 241 -23.01 -15.48 -19.11
C PHE A 241 -21.67 -14.77 -19.25
N SER A 242 -21.24 -14.44 -20.48
CA SER A 242 -20.02 -13.66 -20.72
C SER A 242 -20.08 -12.33 -19.98
N GLU A 243 -18.95 -11.91 -19.39
CA GLU A 243 -18.89 -10.65 -18.64
C GLU A 243 -19.21 -9.45 -19.54
N LEU A 244 -18.84 -9.52 -20.82
CA LEU A 244 -19.16 -8.52 -21.86
C LEU A 244 -20.67 -8.34 -22.09
N LEU A 245 -21.48 -9.32 -21.73
CA LEU A 245 -22.94 -9.25 -21.83
C LEU A 245 -23.58 -8.94 -20.48
N ARG A 246 -23.05 -9.50 -19.38
CA ARG A 246 -23.68 -9.43 -18.05
C ARG A 246 -23.35 -8.14 -17.28
N ARG A 247 -22.11 -7.64 -17.37
CA ARG A 247 -21.69 -6.40 -16.70
C ARG A 247 -22.43 -5.18 -17.23
N PRO A 248 -22.51 -4.94 -18.55
CA PRO A 248 -23.24 -3.80 -19.10
C PRO A 248 -24.77 -4.01 -19.18
N MET A 249 -25.31 -5.14 -18.72
CA MET A 249 -26.76 -5.37 -18.74
C MET A 249 -27.45 -4.61 -17.60
N ASN A 250 -28.66 -4.13 -17.85
CA ASN A 250 -29.51 -3.58 -16.80
C ASN A 250 -29.78 -4.66 -15.72
N PRO A 251 -29.56 -4.37 -14.41
CA PRO A 251 -29.83 -5.31 -13.33
C PRO A 251 -31.25 -5.89 -13.32
N ALA A 252 -32.25 -5.15 -13.80
CA ALA A 252 -33.64 -5.62 -13.92
C ALA A 252 -33.80 -6.84 -14.85
N TYR A 253 -32.86 -7.04 -15.79
CA TYR A 253 -32.81 -8.17 -16.72
C TYR A 253 -31.65 -9.11 -16.40
N GLY A 254 -31.22 -9.11 -15.14
CA GLY A 254 -30.17 -9.98 -14.62
C GLY A 254 -28.75 -9.40 -14.73
N GLY A 255 -28.56 -8.17 -15.20
CA GLY A 255 -27.22 -7.57 -15.22
C GLY A 255 -26.56 -7.48 -13.85
N THR A 256 -25.24 -7.32 -13.85
CA THR A 256 -24.43 -7.28 -12.62
C THR A 256 -23.84 -5.90 -12.40
N TYR A 257 -23.31 -5.64 -11.20
CA TYR A 257 -22.67 -4.37 -10.91
C TYR A 257 -21.52 -4.06 -11.90
N HIS A 258 -21.58 -2.87 -12.49
CA HIS A 258 -20.58 -2.29 -13.38
C HIS A 258 -20.53 -0.77 -13.13
N GLU A 259 -19.33 -0.24 -12.91
CA GLU A 259 -19.14 1.18 -12.54
C GLU A 259 -19.66 2.11 -13.63
N GLY A 260 -19.39 1.79 -14.91
CA GLY A 260 -19.88 2.54 -16.07
C GLY A 260 -21.40 2.52 -16.29
N GLY A 261 -22.15 1.79 -15.47
CA GLY A 261 -23.59 1.59 -15.62
C GLY A 261 -23.95 0.58 -16.72
N ALA A 262 -25.25 0.54 -17.04
CA ALA A 262 -25.83 -0.32 -18.06
C ALA A 262 -25.77 0.31 -19.45
N PHE A 263 -25.40 -0.50 -20.44
CA PHE A 263 -25.40 -0.20 -21.87
C PHE A 263 -26.40 -1.05 -22.65
N PHE A 264 -26.91 -2.13 -22.06
CA PHE A 264 -28.01 -2.93 -22.59
C PHE A 264 -29.23 -2.80 -21.70
N ASP A 265 -30.34 -2.35 -22.28
CA ASP A 265 -31.60 -2.25 -21.54
C ASP A 265 -32.22 -3.62 -21.29
N SER A 266 -32.04 -4.57 -22.22
CA SER A 266 -32.52 -5.96 -22.08
C SER A 266 -31.77 -6.89 -23.05
N PRO A 267 -31.93 -8.22 -22.94
CA PRO A 267 -31.42 -9.16 -23.93
C PRO A 267 -31.98 -8.98 -25.33
N ALA A 268 -33.05 -8.20 -25.53
CA ALA A 268 -33.60 -7.93 -26.87
C ALA A 268 -32.85 -6.81 -27.61
N ASP A 269 -31.90 -6.13 -26.96
CA ASP A 269 -31.10 -5.07 -27.57
C ASP A 269 -30.34 -5.58 -28.81
N ALA A 270 -30.38 -4.82 -29.90
CA ALA A 270 -29.76 -5.21 -31.16
C ALA A 270 -28.24 -5.39 -31.03
N GLN A 271 -27.58 -4.51 -30.25
CA GLN A 271 -26.16 -4.61 -30.00
C GLN A 271 -25.83 -5.77 -29.06
N TYR A 272 -26.70 -6.05 -28.06
CA TYR A 272 -26.56 -7.25 -27.24
C TYR A 272 -26.57 -8.52 -28.11
N GLN A 273 -27.50 -8.63 -29.06
CA GLN A 273 -27.61 -9.80 -29.94
C GLN A 273 -26.37 -9.97 -30.83
N LYS A 274 -25.77 -8.86 -31.30
CA LYS A 274 -24.50 -8.88 -32.05
C LYS A 274 -23.34 -9.42 -31.22
N VAL A 275 -23.17 -8.90 -29.99
CA VAL A 275 -22.11 -9.35 -29.09
C VAL A 275 -22.33 -10.83 -28.71
N LEU A 276 -23.58 -11.25 -28.48
CA LEU A 276 -23.93 -12.64 -28.21
C LEU A 276 -23.63 -13.57 -29.40
N ALA A 277 -23.92 -13.14 -30.63
CA ALA A 277 -23.62 -13.90 -31.84
C ALA A 277 -22.12 -14.09 -32.02
N TRP A 278 -21.33 -13.04 -31.83
CA TRP A 278 -19.86 -13.13 -31.83
C TRP A 278 -19.35 -14.05 -30.72
N ALA A 279 -19.82 -13.89 -29.49
CA ALA A 279 -19.42 -14.73 -28.35
C ALA A 279 -19.72 -16.23 -28.59
N LYS A 280 -20.84 -16.55 -29.23
CA LYS A 280 -21.17 -17.93 -29.67
C LYS A 280 -20.19 -18.47 -30.70
N ALA A 281 -19.75 -17.63 -31.65
CA ALA A 281 -18.78 -18.02 -32.67
C ALA A 281 -17.37 -18.19 -32.10
N GLN A 282 -16.98 -17.34 -31.14
CA GLN A 282 -15.68 -17.38 -30.46
C GLN A 282 -15.53 -18.63 -29.58
N GLY A 283 -16.60 -19.05 -28.89
CA GLY A 283 -16.68 -20.35 -28.22
C GLY A 283 -16.07 -20.43 -26.81
N GLY A 284 -15.68 -19.29 -26.22
CA GLY A 284 -15.14 -19.18 -24.87
C GLY A 284 -13.64 -18.93 -24.82
N ALA A 285 -13.16 -18.49 -23.65
CA ALA A 285 -11.74 -18.18 -23.45
C ALA A 285 -10.84 -19.42 -23.59
N THR A 286 -9.74 -19.29 -24.34
CA THR A 286 -8.82 -20.40 -24.67
C THR A 286 -7.47 -20.33 -23.94
N ASN A 287 -7.15 -19.20 -23.31
CA ASN A 287 -5.86 -18.93 -22.68
C ASN A 287 -5.76 -19.42 -21.22
N VAL A 288 -6.09 -20.68 -20.99
CA VAL A 288 -6.12 -21.27 -19.64
C VAL A 288 -4.69 -21.47 -19.11
N PRO A 289 -4.35 -20.96 -17.91
CA PRO A 289 -3.07 -21.24 -17.26
C PRO A 289 -2.82 -22.74 -17.12
N LYS A 290 -1.57 -23.16 -17.36
CA LYS A 290 -1.15 -24.57 -17.28
C LYS A 290 -0.59 -24.95 -15.91
N ASP A 291 -0.50 -24.00 -14.98
CA ASP A 291 -0.04 -24.22 -13.61
C ASP A 291 -0.88 -25.31 -12.94
N ALA A 292 -0.23 -26.26 -12.26
CA ALA A 292 -0.94 -27.44 -11.77
C ALA A 292 -2.01 -27.06 -10.74
N GLY A 293 -1.79 -26.03 -9.92
CA GLY A 293 -2.75 -25.59 -8.92
C GLY A 293 -3.86 -24.67 -9.44
N PHE A 294 -3.86 -24.25 -10.72
CA PHE A 294 -4.88 -23.35 -11.26
C PHE A 294 -6.30 -23.96 -11.25
N ASP A 295 -6.44 -25.22 -11.67
CA ASP A 295 -7.75 -25.90 -11.72
C ASP A 295 -8.32 -26.11 -10.31
N LEU A 296 -7.46 -26.54 -9.38
CA LEU A 296 -7.80 -26.68 -7.97
C LEU A 296 -8.21 -25.34 -7.36
N PHE A 297 -7.49 -24.25 -7.72
CA PHE A 297 -7.87 -22.91 -7.29
C PHE A 297 -9.27 -22.53 -7.79
N ALA A 298 -9.51 -22.67 -9.09
CA ALA A 298 -10.75 -22.25 -9.73
C ALA A 298 -11.98 -22.98 -9.17
N LYS A 299 -11.84 -24.29 -8.92
CA LYS A 299 -12.94 -25.19 -8.53
C LYS A 299 -13.08 -25.38 -7.02
N ARG A 300 -12.04 -25.11 -6.23
CA ARG A 300 -12.07 -25.31 -4.77
C ARG A 300 -11.80 -24.03 -3.99
N VAL A 301 -10.64 -23.40 -4.19
CA VAL A 301 -10.21 -22.24 -3.39
C VAL A 301 -11.09 -21.03 -3.63
N GLN A 302 -11.34 -20.66 -4.88
CA GLN A 302 -12.15 -19.49 -5.22
C GLN A 302 -13.58 -19.60 -4.65
N PRO A 303 -14.29 -20.73 -4.75
CA PRO A 303 -15.54 -20.95 -4.01
C PRO A 303 -15.41 -20.80 -2.49
N MET A 304 -14.33 -21.26 -1.86
CA MET A 304 -14.12 -21.12 -0.42
C MET A 304 -13.92 -19.66 0.02
N LEU A 305 -13.26 -18.85 -0.82
CA LEU A 305 -13.19 -17.40 -0.62
C LEU A 305 -14.57 -16.75 -0.72
N VAL A 306 -15.42 -17.19 -1.66
CA VAL A 306 -16.82 -16.76 -1.75
C VAL A 306 -17.59 -17.15 -0.48
N LYS A 307 -17.50 -18.41 -0.06
CA LYS A 307 -18.15 -18.96 1.14
C LYS A 307 -17.89 -18.10 2.38
N ARG A 308 -16.66 -17.62 2.56
CA ARG A 308 -16.24 -16.80 3.72
C ARG A 308 -16.41 -15.29 3.54
N GLY A 309 -16.93 -14.82 2.41
CA GLY A 309 -17.19 -13.38 2.20
C GLY A 309 -15.96 -12.57 1.81
N CYS A 310 -14.93 -13.20 1.25
CA CYS A 310 -13.67 -12.56 0.88
C CYS A 310 -13.77 -11.74 -0.43
N ILE A 311 -14.95 -11.60 -1.05
CA ILE A 311 -15.15 -10.86 -2.31
C ILE A 311 -16.35 -9.91 -2.19
N LEU A 312 -16.44 -9.20 -1.06
CA LEU A 312 -17.44 -8.16 -0.80
C LEU A 312 -16.89 -6.77 -1.14
N VAL A 313 -17.74 -5.87 -1.62
CA VAL A 313 -17.37 -4.49 -2.01
C VAL A 313 -16.57 -3.79 -0.92
N GLY A 314 -17.07 -3.79 0.32
CA GLY A 314 -16.42 -3.14 1.46
C GLY A 314 -15.18 -3.85 2.03
N CYS A 315 -14.87 -5.07 1.56
CA CYS A 315 -13.72 -5.85 2.05
C CYS A 315 -12.62 -5.96 0.99
N HIS A 316 -12.90 -6.64 -0.11
CA HIS A 316 -11.94 -7.11 -1.09
C HIS A 316 -12.58 -7.02 -2.49
N SER A 317 -12.37 -5.87 -3.12
CA SER A 317 -12.94 -5.49 -4.41
C SER A 317 -12.07 -4.40 -5.07
N ALA A 318 -12.34 -4.08 -6.34
CA ALA A 318 -11.65 -2.98 -7.03
C ALA A 318 -11.69 -1.63 -6.26
N PRO A 319 -12.86 -1.15 -5.77
CA PRO A 319 -12.94 0.12 -5.03
C PRO A 319 -12.42 0.03 -3.59
N ALA A 320 -12.19 -1.17 -3.03
CA ALA A 320 -11.65 -1.30 -1.68
C ALA A 320 -10.18 -0.85 -1.61
N PHE A 321 -9.82 -0.11 -0.56
CA PHE A 321 -8.44 0.36 -0.34
C PHE A 321 -7.60 -0.70 0.40
N ASN A 322 -7.14 -1.71 -0.33
CA ASN A 322 -6.14 -2.69 0.13
C ASN A 322 -5.45 -3.41 -1.04
N ASP A 323 -4.39 -4.16 -0.75
CA ASP A 323 -3.56 -4.85 -1.77
C ASP A 323 -4.18 -6.15 -2.31
N PHE A 324 -5.27 -6.66 -1.73
CA PHE A 324 -5.94 -7.89 -2.16
C PHE A 324 -7.34 -7.58 -2.70
N LYS A 325 -7.44 -7.45 -4.02
CA LYS A 325 -8.63 -6.97 -4.74
C LYS A 325 -9.17 -8.02 -5.72
N PRO A 326 -9.54 -9.23 -5.27
CA PRO A 326 -10.09 -10.25 -6.16
C PRO A 326 -11.28 -9.69 -6.95
N ARG A 327 -11.36 -10.05 -8.22
CA ARG A 327 -12.48 -9.76 -9.11
C ARG A 327 -13.63 -10.68 -8.76
N ALA A 328 -14.77 -10.06 -8.51
CA ALA A 328 -16.01 -10.79 -8.33
C ALA A 328 -16.50 -11.37 -9.66
N SER A 329 -17.29 -12.43 -9.59
CA SER A 329 -17.97 -13.04 -10.73
C SER A 329 -19.03 -12.13 -11.35
N SER A 330 -19.48 -12.47 -12.56
CA SER A 330 -20.70 -11.91 -13.15
C SER A 330 -21.90 -12.76 -12.75
N GLY A 331 -22.48 -12.46 -11.58
CA GLY A 331 -23.49 -13.32 -10.96
C GLY A 331 -22.82 -14.61 -10.48
N SER A 332 -23.40 -15.78 -10.70
CA SER A 332 -22.80 -17.05 -10.30
C SER A 332 -21.57 -17.49 -11.12
N HIS A 333 -21.22 -16.78 -12.20
CA HIS A 333 -20.24 -17.26 -13.18
C HIS A 333 -18.90 -16.52 -13.07
N PHE A 334 -17.82 -17.26 -12.83
CA PHE A 334 -16.46 -16.73 -12.90
C PHE A 334 -15.87 -16.96 -14.29
N GLY A 335 -15.60 -15.88 -15.01
CA GLY A 335 -14.84 -15.94 -16.26
C GLY A 335 -13.38 -16.32 -16.04
N LEU A 336 -12.69 -16.72 -17.13
CA LEU A 336 -11.27 -17.07 -17.08
C LEU A 336 -10.41 -15.88 -16.65
N ALA A 337 -10.67 -14.68 -17.19
CA ALA A 337 -9.96 -13.46 -16.82
C ALA A 337 -10.02 -13.17 -15.31
N ALA A 338 -11.22 -13.20 -14.73
CA ALA A 338 -11.42 -13.01 -13.30
C ALA A 338 -10.73 -14.10 -12.46
N THR A 339 -10.86 -15.36 -12.87
CA THR A 339 -10.24 -16.49 -12.14
C THR A 339 -8.71 -16.41 -12.18
N ARG A 340 -8.11 -16.06 -13.33
CA ARG A 340 -6.66 -15.88 -13.49
C ARG A 340 -6.13 -14.73 -12.65
N ASP A 341 -6.86 -13.62 -12.60
CA ASP A 341 -6.52 -12.47 -11.76
C ASP A 341 -6.59 -12.86 -10.27
N ASN A 342 -7.69 -13.49 -9.85
CA ASN A 342 -7.88 -13.97 -8.48
C ASN A 342 -6.79 -14.95 -8.06
N TYR A 343 -6.44 -15.91 -8.92
CA TYR A 343 -5.36 -16.86 -8.69
C TYR A 343 -4.03 -16.16 -8.41
N ARG A 344 -3.64 -15.22 -9.29
CA ARG A 344 -2.42 -14.41 -9.11
C ARG A 344 -2.47 -13.57 -7.83
N GLN A 345 -3.62 -13.00 -7.50
CA GLN A 345 -3.77 -12.18 -6.30
C GLN A 345 -3.65 -13.02 -5.02
N VAL A 346 -4.23 -14.22 -4.99
CA VAL A 346 -4.13 -15.14 -3.86
C VAL A 346 -2.71 -15.68 -3.70
N LEU A 347 -2.02 -16.00 -4.80
CA LEU A 347 -0.60 -16.38 -4.79
C LEU A 347 0.30 -15.31 -4.16
N LYS A 348 -0.03 -14.02 -4.33
CA LYS A 348 0.70 -12.92 -3.68
C LYS A 348 0.50 -12.85 -2.16
N GLN A 349 -0.52 -13.51 -1.62
CA GLN A 349 -0.86 -13.49 -0.19
C GLN A 349 -0.37 -14.73 0.58
N VAL A 350 0.29 -15.68 -0.08
CA VAL A 350 0.83 -16.91 0.55
C VAL A 350 2.36 -16.92 0.55
N ALA A 351 2.94 -17.52 1.59
CA ALA A 351 4.39 -17.64 1.77
C ALA A 351 4.85 -19.04 1.36
N LEU A 352 5.00 -19.28 0.05
CA LEU A 352 5.37 -20.60 -0.48
C LEU A 352 6.79 -21.03 -0.06
N GLU A 353 7.66 -20.07 0.24
CA GLU A 353 8.98 -20.28 0.83
C GLU A 353 8.92 -20.97 2.21
N SER A 354 7.79 -20.87 2.92
CA SER A 354 7.56 -21.52 4.21
C SER A 354 7.04 -22.95 4.04
N PRO A 355 7.45 -23.91 4.88
CA PRO A 355 6.74 -25.18 5.03
C PRO A 355 5.43 -25.03 5.83
N ASP A 356 5.30 -24.00 6.67
CA ASP A 356 4.08 -23.70 7.41
C ASP A 356 3.12 -22.86 6.55
N PRO A 357 1.93 -23.37 6.19
CA PRO A 357 0.95 -22.62 5.40
C PRO A 357 0.42 -21.37 6.11
N ASN A 358 0.53 -21.29 7.45
CA ASN A 358 0.08 -20.14 8.23
C ASN A 358 1.00 -18.91 8.13
N ALA A 359 2.21 -19.06 7.61
CA ALA A 359 3.16 -17.96 7.43
C ALA A 359 2.65 -16.90 6.44
N GLY A 360 1.78 -17.28 5.49
CA GLY A 360 1.21 -16.36 4.51
C GLY A 360 0.09 -15.47 5.07
N ARG A 361 0.03 -14.22 4.59
CA ARG A 361 -0.97 -13.20 4.98
C ARG A 361 -2.42 -13.69 4.85
N LEU A 362 -2.72 -14.47 3.80
CA LEU A 362 -4.06 -14.97 3.52
C LEU A 362 -4.62 -15.79 4.69
N ILE A 363 -3.82 -16.73 5.20
CA ILE A 363 -4.23 -17.58 6.31
C ILE A 363 -4.06 -16.82 7.62
N ARG A 364 -2.91 -16.17 7.85
CA ARG A 364 -2.59 -15.53 9.12
C ARG A 364 -3.58 -14.46 9.57
N LYS A 365 -4.18 -13.71 8.63
CA LYS A 365 -5.25 -12.73 8.93
C LYS A 365 -6.56 -13.34 9.39
N ASN A 366 -6.77 -14.62 9.10
CA ASN A 366 -8.02 -15.32 9.33
C ASN A 366 -7.93 -16.33 10.48
N LEU A 367 -6.81 -16.32 11.21
CA LEU A 367 -6.65 -17.05 12.46
C LEU A 367 -7.09 -16.20 13.65
N GLU A 368 -7.43 -16.87 14.74
CA GLU A 368 -7.85 -16.25 16.00
C GLU A 368 -6.76 -15.37 16.64
N PRO A 369 -7.14 -14.37 17.46
CA PRO A 369 -6.19 -13.55 18.21
C PRO A 369 -5.17 -14.39 18.99
N GLY A 370 -3.90 -13.98 18.97
CA GLY A 370 -2.79 -14.71 19.60
C GLY A 370 -2.13 -15.76 18.70
N ARG A 371 -2.76 -16.15 17.59
CA ARG A 371 -2.16 -16.99 16.52
C ARG A 371 -2.05 -16.26 15.19
N GLY A 372 -3.03 -15.39 14.92
CA GLY A 372 -3.11 -14.58 13.70
C GLY A 372 -2.68 -13.13 13.86
N ILE A 373 -2.83 -12.38 12.77
CA ILE A 373 -2.64 -10.93 12.72
C ILE A 373 -3.99 -10.22 12.54
N LYS A 374 -4.08 -8.97 13.00
CA LYS A 374 -5.32 -8.17 12.95
C LYS A 374 -5.94 -8.12 11.55
N HIS A 375 -7.25 -8.40 11.48
CA HIS A 375 -8.06 -8.36 10.26
C HIS A 375 -9.43 -7.72 10.54
N ARG A 376 -9.85 -6.79 9.66
CA ARG A 376 -11.14 -6.09 9.78
C ARG A 376 -12.34 -7.04 9.68
N GLY A 377 -12.21 -8.15 8.95
CA GLY A 377 -13.26 -9.17 8.82
C GLY A 377 -13.33 -10.16 9.98
N GLY A 378 -12.40 -10.10 10.96
CA GLY A 378 -12.27 -11.09 12.02
C GLY A 378 -11.59 -12.38 11.56
N ALA A 379 -11.51 -13.37 12.46
CA ALA A 379 -11.03 -14.70 12.13
C ALA A 379 -12.11 -15.46 11.32
N LEU A 380 -11.70 -16.08 10.21
CA LEU A 380 -12.62 -16.76 9.28
C LEU A 380 -12.39 -18.27 9.22
N PHE A 381 -11.35 -18.80 9.87
CA PHE A 381 -10.95 -20.20 9.79
C PHE A 381 -11.06 -20.92 11.14
N SER A 382 -11.87 -21.98 11.16
CA SER A 382 -12.38 -22.67 12.35
C SER A 382 -11.40 -23.64 13.02
N LEU A 383 -10.34 -24.08 12.33
CA LEU A 383 -9.38 -25.09 12.81
C LEU A 383 -8.18 -24.49 13.55
N GLY A 384 -8.24 -23.19 13.89
CA GLY A 384 -7.16 -22.48 14.55
C GLY A 384 -5.86 -22.36 13.76
N GLY A 385 -5.74 -22.95 12.57
CA GLY A 385 -4.50 -23.00 11.80
C GLY A 385 -3.63 -24.23 12.08
N ASP A 386 -4.22 -25.37 12.45
CA ASP A 386 -3.48 -26.64 12.58
C ASP A 386 -3.61 -27.48 11.29
N PRO A 387 -2.59 -27.53 10.42
CA PRO A 387 -2.65 -28.28 9.17
C PRO A 387 -2.70 -29.80 9.38
N THR A 388 -2.34 -30.31 10.56
CA THR A 388 -2.34 -31.76 10.84
C THR A 388 -3.76 -32.33 10.97
N GLN A 389 -4.76 -31.47 11.18
CA GLN A 389 -6.18 -31.84 11.25
C GLN A 389 -6.85 -31.94 9.87
N CYS A 390 -6.12 -31.62 8.80
CA CYS A 390 -6.67 -31.61 7.45
C CYS A 390 -6.50 -32.95 6.73
N ASP A 391 -7.61 -33.48 6.20
CA ASP A 391 -7.57 -34.47 5.14
C ASP A 391 -7.40 -33.76 3.79
N LEU A 392 -6.15 -33.71 3.31
CA LEU A 392 -5.83 -33.00 2.06
C LEU A 392 -6.44 -33.68 0.83
N SER A 393 -6.61 -35.00 0.85
CA SER A 393 -7.24 -35.74 -0.26
C SER A 393 -8.72 -35.39 -0.37
N ALA A 394 -9.43 -35.35 0.77
CA ALA A 394 -10.81 -34.90 0.83
C ALA A 394 -10.94 -33.42 0.46
N ALA A 395 -9.99 -32.57 0.86
CA ALA A 395 -9.98 -31.15 0.48
C ALA A 395 -9.84 -30.95 -1.04
N GLU A 396 -9.09 -31.81 -1.73
CA GLU A 396 -8.91 -31.76 -3.19
C GLU A 396 -10.09 -32.37 -3.97
N THR A 397 -10.69 -33.45 -3.46
CA THR A 397 -11.60 -34.32 -4.25
C THR A 397 -12.99 -34.51 -3.65
N GLY A 398 -13.16 -34.35 -2.34
CA GLY A 398 -14.42 -34.58 -1.63
C GLY A 398 -15.53 -33.56 -1.93
N PRO A 399 -16.73 -33.73 -1.36
CA PRO A 399 -17.83 -32.78 -1.52
C PRO A 399 -17.44 -31.40 -1.00
N LEU A 400 -17.43 -30.40 -1.89
CA LEU A 400 -16.80 -29.10 -1.62
C LEU A 400 -17.38 -28.40 -0.39
N ASP A 401 -18.70 -28.32 -0.28
CA ASP A 401 -19.35 -27.58 0.82
C ASP A 401 -19.11 -28.19 2.20
N ALA A 402 -18.81 -29.50 2.26
CA ALA A 402 -18.48 -30.19 3.51
C ALA A 402 -17.03 -29.97 3.96
N GLN A 403 -16.16 -29.44 3.10
CA GLN A 403 -14.75 -29.22 3.43
C GLN A 403 -14.56 -27.94 4.26
N ASP A 404 -13.58 -27.95 5.16
CA ASP A 404 -13.14 -26.73 5.84
C ASP A 404 -12.34 -25.85 4.84
N PRO A 405 -12.68 -24.56 4.68
CA PRO A 405 -11.96 -23.63 3.83
C PRO A 405 -10.45 -23.57 4.08
N TYR A 406 -10.02 -23.73 5.33
CA TYR A 406 -8.61 -23.78 5.70
C TYR A 406 -7.91 -24.99 5.05
N CYS A 407 -8.50 -26.18 5.14
CA CYS A 407 -7.89 -27.38 4.56
C CYS A 407 -7.82 -27.34 3.05
N VAL A 408 -8.82 -26.75 2.38
CA VAL A 408 -8.77 -26.50 0.93
C VAL A 408 -7.62 -25.58 0.55
N LEU A 409 -7.39 -24.52 1.33
CA LEU A 409 -6.25 -23.62 1.13
C LEU A 409 -4.92 -24.31 1.39
N VAL A 410 -4.80 -25.11 2.46
CA VAL A 410 -3.57 -25.86 2.78
C VAL A 410 -3.22 -26.84 1.66
N ALA A 411 -4.19 -27.61 1.15
CA ALA A 411 -3.98 -28.54 0.04
C ALA A 411 -3.50 -27.80 -1.22
N TRP A 412 -4.15 -26.68 -1.55
CA TRP A 412 -3.73 -25.86 -2.69
C TRP A 412 -2.33 -25.26 -2.51
N ILE A 413 -2.01 -24.70 -1.34
CA ILE A 413 -0.67 -24.16 -1.02
C ILE A 413 0.40 -25.26 -1.14
N ALA A 414 0.14 -26.46 -0.63
CA ALA A 414 1.07 -27.58 -0.75
C ALA A 414 1.38 -27.93 -2.21
N LYS A 415 0.36 -27.91 -3.08
CA LYS A 415 0.49 -28.15 -4.52
C LYS A 415 1.28 -27.05 -5.22
N GLU A 416 0.97 -25.77 -4.94
CA GLU A 416 1.71 -24.62 -5.48
C GLU A 416 3.17 -24.63 -5.03
N ARG A 417 3.41 -24.94 -3.75
CA ARG A 417 4.77 -25.03 -3.19
C ARG A 417 5.57 -26.13 -3.88
N ALA A 418 5.00 -27.33 -3.99
CA ALA A 418 5.65 -28.46 -4.64
C ALA A 418 6.07 -28.15 -6.09
N GLU A 419 5.33 -27.30 -6.81
CA GLU A 419 5.65 -26.86 -8.16
C GLU A 419 6.70 -25.73 -8.18
N ARG A 420 6.51 -24.69 -7.36
CA ARG A 420 7.21 -23.41 -7.49
C ARG A 420 8.48 -23.29 -6.66
N THR A 421 8.72 -24.18 -5.70
CA THR A 421 9.91 -24.11 -4.82
C THR A 421 10.96 -25.18 -5.12
N LYS A 422 10.84 -25.93 -6.23
CA LYS A 422 11.78 -27.01 -6.59
C LYS A 422 13.22 -26.53 -6.73
N ASP A 423 13.39 -25.30 -7.23
CA ASP A 423 14.69 -24.70 -7.52
C ASP A 423 15.14 -23.68 -6.45
N LEU A 424 14.33 -23.48 -5.40
CA LEU A 424 14.68 -22.57 -4.30
C LEU A 424 15.64 -23.26 -3.33
N ALA A 425 16.66 -22.52 -2.88
CA ALA A 425 17.55 -23.00 -1.84
C ALA A 425 16.75 -23.23 -0.54
N PRO A 426 16.83 -24.42 0.09
CA PRO A 426 16.27 -24.60 1.42
C PRO A 426 16.98 -23.70 2.43
N LEU A 427 16.37 -23.50 3.59
CA LEU A 427 17.06 -22.90 4.73
C LEU A 427 18.29 -23.74 5.07
N SER A 428 19.48 -23.13 4.99
CA SER A 428 20.75 -23.81 5.22
C SER A 428 21.52 -23.26 6.42
N GLY A 429 21.29 -22.00 6.80
CA GLY A 429 22.04 -21.36 7.87
C GLY A 429 21.69 -19.90 8.12
N ILE A 430 22.47 -19.28 8.98
CA ILE A 430 22.44 -17.86 9.32
C ILE A 430 23.82 -17.29 9.04
N VAL A 431 23.88 -16.21 8.27
CA VAL A 431 25.06 -15.37 8.14
C VAL A 431 24.91 -14.18 9.07
N TYR A 432 25.95 -13.85 9.81
CA TYR A 432 25.94 -12.73 10.77
C TYR A 432 27.36 -12.19 10.96
N VAL A 433 27.51 -11.06 11.65
CA VAL A 433 28.82 -10.50 12.00
C VAL A 433 29.06 -10.71 13.49
N LYS A 434 30.22 -11.27 13.83
CA LYS A 434 30.68 -11.38 15.22
C LYS A 434 31.86 -10.43 15.45
N ARG A 435 31.82 -9.62 16.50
CA ARG A 435 32.91 -8.69 16.83
C ARG A 435 32.98 -8.38 18.32
N PRO A 436 34.08 -7.78 18.84
CA PRO A 436 34.12 -7.28 20.21
C PRO A 436 33.01 -6.25 20.47
N PRO A 437 32.40 -6.23 21.68
CA PRO A 437 31.36 -5.28 22.02
C PRO A 437 31.86 -3.83 21.91
N SER A 438 31.11 -2.99 21.20
CA SER A 438 31.51 -1.59 21.01
C SER A 438 31.22 -0.77 22.27
N SER A 439 32.27 -0.24 22.90
CA SER A 439 32.13 0.70 24.03
C SER A 439 31.66 2.09 23.59
N ALA A 440 31.83 2.46 22.32
CA ALA A 440 31.38 3.72 21.76
C ALA A 440 30.01 3.57 21.09
N PRO A 441 29.05 4.50 21.29
CA PRO A 441 27.78 4.49 20.59
C PRO A 441 27.96 4.52 19.07
N GLU A 442 27.35 3.59 18.35
CA GLU A 442 27.28 3.65 16.88
C GLU A 442 26.05 4.44 16.40
N THR A 443 26.19 5.11 15.26
CA THR A 443 25.12 5.87 14.59
C THR A 443 25.00 5.46 13.12
N LEU A 444 23.86 5.73 12.49
CA LEU A 444 23.63 5.40 11.07
C LEU A 444 24.61 6.10 10.10
N GLN A 445 25.04 7.32 10.43
CA GLN A 445 26.02 8.09 9.66
C GLN A 445 27.48 7.81 10.06
N GLY A 446 27.70 6.83 10.94
CA GLY A 446 29.02 6.43 11.43
C GLY A 446 29.82 5.51 10.48
N PHE A 447 29.64 5.62 9.16
CA PHE A 447 30.38 4.78 8.19
C PHE A 447 31.84 5.21 8.00
N GLU A 448 32.20 6.45 8.39
CA GLU A 448 33.60 6.88 8.49
C GLU A 448 34.30 6.26 9.73
N SER A 449 33.54 6.01 10.82
CA SER A 449 34.06 5.42 12.07
C SER A 449 34.49 3.97 11.89
N TYR A 450 35.78 3.67 12.12
CA TYR A 450 36.37 2.34 11.96
C TYR A 450 36.21 1.46 13.20
N THR A 451 35.58 0.30 13.00
CA THR A 451 35.30 -0.68 14.06
C THR A 451 35.95 -2.02 13.70
N PRO A 452 37.25 -2.20 13.97
CA PRO A 452 37.97 -3.45 13.67
C PRO A 452 37.51 -4.61 14.55
N GLY A 453 37.96 -5.82 14.22
CA GLY A 453 37.62 -7.02 15.00
C GLY A 453 36.37 -7.74 14.49
N ALA A 454 35.87 -7.38 13.31
CA ALA A 454 34.62 -7.92 12.78
C ALA A 454 34.86 -9.12 11.87
N ASP A 455 34.26 -10.26 12.25
CA ASP A 455 34.29 -11.52 11.51
C ASP A 455 32.92 -11.79 10.89
N LEU A 456 32.86 -12.01 9.57
CA LEU A 456 31.68 -12.59 8.93
C LEU A 456 31.59 -14.08 9.27
N ARG A 457 30.46 -14.50 9.85
CA ARG A 457 30.25 -15.85 10.35
C ARG A 457 29.10 -16.55 9.64
N PHE A 458 29.15 -17.87 9.64
CA PHE A 458 28.04 -18.75 9.23
C PHE A 458 27.81 -19.82 10.30
N ILE A 459 26.54 -20.04 10.65
CA ILE A 459 26.11 -21.18 11.46
C ILE A 459 24.97 -21.91 10.73
N GLY A 460 25.01 -23.24 10.71
CA GLY A 460 23.95 -24.03 10.08
C GLY A 460 22.62 -23.84 10.80
N ALA A 461 21.51 -23.93 10.07
CA ALA A 461 20.17 -23.74 10.64
C ALA A 461 19.10 -24.44 9.81
N THR A 462 18.07 -24.94 10.49
CA THR A 462 16.89 -25.57 9.91
C THR A 462 15.63 -25.13 10.65
N LEU A 463 14.46 -25.47 10.11
CA LEU A 463 13.21 -25.40 10.87
C LEU A 463 12.95 -26.78 11.49
N ASP A 464 12.59 -26.81 12.77
CA ASP A 464 12.22 -28.03 13.48
C ASP A 464 10.81 -28.52 13.09
N ALA A 465 10.36 -29.60 13.72
CA ALA A 465 9.04 -30.19 13.45
C ALA A 465 7.86 -29.25 13.81
N GLN A 466 8.10 -28.24 14.65
CA GLN A 466 7.14 -27.21 15.03
C GLN A 466 7.28 -25.94 14.15
N GLY A 467 8.18 -25.96 13.16
CA GLY A 467 8.44 -24.82 12.29
C GLY A 467 9.22 -23.69 12.97
N LYS A 468 9.84 -23.94 14.12
CA LYS A 468 10.72 -22.99 14.81
C LYS A 468 12.16 -23.15 14.35
N LEU A 469 12.92 -22.06 14.38
CA LEU A 469 14.31 -22.05 13.95
C LEU A 469 15.19 -22.81 14.95
N ALA A 470 15.98 -23.74 14.44
CA ALA A 470 17.00 -24.46 15.21
C ALA A 470 18.35 -24.33 14.51
N THR A 471 19.37 -23.92 15.27
CA THR A 471 20.76 -23.90 14.80
C THR A 471 21.35 -25.31 14.85
N SER A 472 22.26 -25.59 13.92
CA SER A 472 22.94 -26.88 13.77
C SER A 472 24.35 -26.70 13.22
N GLY A 473 25.24 -27.63 13.51
CA GLY A 473 26.64 -27.53 13.10
C GLY A 473 27.46 -26.52 13.92
N GLY A 474 28.71 -26.31 13.51
CA GLY A 474 29.63 -25.38 14.16
C GLY A 474 29.59 -23.99 13.53
N ASP A 475 29.84 -22.96 14.34
CA ASP A 475 29.99 -21.57 13.93
C ASP A 475 31.36 -21.35 13.25
N VAL A 476 31.36 -20.95 11.97
CA VAL A 476 32.56 -20.84 11.12
C VAL A 476 32.78 -19.43 10.58
N SER A 477 34.04 -19.03 10.45
CA SER A 477 34.43 -17.76 9.81
C SER A 477 34.39 -17.88 8.29
N LEU A 478 33.80 -16.88 7.63
CA LEU A 478 33.82 -16.69 6.18
C LEU A 478 34.85 -15.62 5.73
N SER A 479 35.34 -14.78 6.65
CA SER A 479 36.20 -13.62 6.34
C SER A 479 37.48 -13.99 5.60
N ALA A 480 38.11 -15.11 5.98
CA ALA A 480 39.35 -15.56 5.36
C ALA A 480 39.20 -15.85 3.85
N GLY A 481 38.02 -16.31 3.42
CA GLY A 481 37.72 -16.54 1.99
C GLY A 481 37.75 -15.27 1.14
N CYS A 482 37.65 -14.10 1.79
CA CYS A 482 37.66 -12.77 1.18
C CYS A 482 39.00 -12.04 1.29
N GLY A 483 40.03 -12.67 1.87
CA GLY A 483 41.27 -11.99 2.24
C GLY A 483 41.08 -10.95 3.35
N LEU A 484 40.02 -11.06 4.14
CA LEU A 484 39.75 -10.20 5.30
C LEU A 484 40.29 -10.88 6.56
N ASP A 485 41.19 -10.21 7.27
CA ASP A 485 41.67 -10.64 8.59
C ASP A 485 40.69 -10.20 9.66
N PRO A 486 40.00 -11.11 10.39
CA PRO A 486 39.07 -10.75 11.44
C PRO A 486 39.61 -9.79 12.51
N ALA A 487 40.92 -9.75 12.74
CA ALA A 487 41.52 -8.84 13.72
C ALA A 487 41.50 -7.37 13.27
N THR A 488 41.49 -7.11 11.96
CA THR A 488 41.57 -5.76 11.37
C THR A 488 40.39 -5.42 10.47
N ALA A 489 39.60 -6.40 10.05
CA ALA A 489 38.44 -6.17 9.23
C ALA A 489 37.35 -5.43 10.01
N ASP A 490 36.67 -4.52 9.32
CA ASP A 490 35.42 -3.89 9.71
C ASP A 490 34.39 -4.37 8.69
N VAL A 491 33.48 -5.25 9.12
CA VAL A 491 32.51 -5.98 8.30
C VAL A 491 31.12 -5.60 8.77
N ARG A 492 30.22 -5.28 7.83
CA ARG A 492 28.89 -4.77 8.12
C ARG A 492 27.84 -5.35 7.19
N ARG A 493 26.65 -5.58 7.76
CA ARG A 493 25.39 -5.82 7.06
C ARG A 493 25.45 -6.84 5.91
N PRO A 494 25.72 -8.11 6.20
CA PRO A 494 25.44 -9.14 5.21
C PRO A 494 23.98 -9.12 4.78
N GLN A 495 23.74 -9.44 3.51
CA GLN A 495 22.45 -9.70 2.91
C GLN A 495 22.55 -10.91 1.99
N VAL A 496 21.43 -11.63 1.85
CA VAL A 496 21.32 -12.82 1.02
C VAL A 496 20.46 -12.51 -0.21
N SER A 497 20.85 -13.02 -1.37
CA SER A 497 20.09 -12.90 -2.62
C SER A 497 18.72 -13.57 -2.53
N TRP A 498 17.79 -13.19 -3.41
CA TRP A 498 16.43 -13.73 -3.35
C TRP A 498 16.37 -15.25 -3.55
N ASP A 499 17.27 -15.80 -4.36
CA ASP A 499 17.40 -17.24 -4.60
C ASP A 499 18.20 -18.00 -3.52
N GLY A 500 18.76 -17.29 -2.53
CA GLY A 500 19.54 -17.85 -1.44
C GLY A 500 20.97 -18.26 -1.80
N LYS A 501 21.49 -17.88 -2.98
CA LYS A 501 22.76 -18.41 -3.52
C LYS A 501 23.94 -17.44 -3.42
N THR A 502 23.71 -16.19 -3.07
CA THR A 502 24.76 -15.16 -2.96
C THR A 502 24.61 -14.42 -1.65
N VAL A 503 25.73 -14.15 -0.99
CA VAL A 503 25.85 -13.27 0.18
C VAL A 503 26.61 -12.03 -0.27
N ALA A 504 26.05 -10.84 -0.02
CA ALA A 504 26.75 -9.57 -0.20
C ALA A 504 26.87 -8.84 1.15
N PHE A 505 27.98 -8.14 1.37
CA PHE A 505 28.24 -7.42 2.62
C PHE A 505 29.22 -6.27 2.36
N ALA A 506 29.29 -5.31 3.27
CA ALA A 506 30.25 -4.22 3.21
C ALA A 506 31.46 -4.54 4.10
N ALA A 507 32.68 -4.30 3.62
CA ALA A 507 33.87 -4.45 4.44
C ALA A 507 35.01 -3.51 4.06
N ARG A 508 35.93 -3.29 5.00
CA ARG A 508 37.24 -2.66 4.79
C ARG A 508 38.31 -3.32 5.67
N THR A 509 39.57 -3.19 5.27
CA THR A 509 40.70 -3.83 5.95
C THR A 509 41.43 -2.92 6.95
N SER A 510 41.22 -1.60 6.88
CA SER A 510 41.88 -0.63 7.74
C SER A 510 41.08 0.67 7.87
N ALA A 511 41.45 1.52 8.83
CA ALA A 511 40.86 2.85 9.02
C ALA A 511 40.98 3.77 7.79
N THR A 512 42.04 3.61 6.98
CA THR A 512 42.33 4.47 5.81
C THR A 512 41.71 3.97 4.51
N THR A 513 41.14 2.77 4.51
CA THR A 513 40.46 2.20 3.33
C THR A 513 38.95 2.43 3.42
N PRO A 514 38.29 2.82 2.33
CA PRO A 514 36.83 2.94 2.32
C PRO A 514 36.15 1.57 2.43
N LEU A 515 34.89 1.57 2.86
CA LEU A 515 34.03 0.39 2.78
C LEU A 515 33.76 0.04 1.31
N ARG A 516 33.85 -1.25 0.98
CA ARG A 516 33.53 -1.81 -0.33
C ARG A 516 32.52 -2.94 -0.19
N ILE A 517 31.71 -3.14 -1.23
CA ILE A 517 30.79 -4.27 -1.31
C ILE A 517 31.55 -5.50 -1.80
N TYR A 518 31.47 -6.57 -1.02
CA TYR A 518 31.93 -7.90 -1.36
C TYR A 518 30.74 -8.79 -1.68
N SER A 519 30.92 -9.77 -2.57
CA SER A 519 29.96 -10.83 -2.83
C SER A 519 30.65 -12.20 -2.77
N MET A 520 29.92 -13.22 -2.32
CA MET A 520 30.39 -14.60 -2.22
C MET A 520 29.22 -15.59 -2.30
N LYS A 521 29.52 -16.89 -2.43
CA LYS A 521 28.54 -17.95 -2.16
C LYS A 521 28.38 -18.15 -0.64
N PRO A 522 27.23 -18.67 -0.16
CA PRO A 522 27.00 -18.95 1.25
C PRO A 522 28.00 -19.92 1.90
N ASP A 523 28.71 -20.73 1.11
CA ASP A 523 29.77 -21.62 1.58
C ASP A 523 31.12 -20.91 1.80
N GLY A 524 31.19 -19.60 1.60
CA GLY A 524 32.41 -18.78 1.71
C GLY A 524 33.27 -18.73 0.44
N SER A 525 32.93 -19.49 -0.60
CA SER A 525 33.72 -19.54 -1.83
C SER A 525 33.41 -18.39 -2.79
N GLY A 526 34.41 -18.04 -3.62
CA GLY A 526 34.26 -17.03 -4.66
C GLY A 526 34.13 -15.61 -4.14
N CYS A 527 34.61 -15.33 -2.92
CA CYS A 527 34.50 -14.00 -2.34
C CYS A 527 35.37 -12.97 -3.07
N ALA A 528 34.78 -11.88 -3.52
CA ALA A 528 35.48 -10.77 -4.17
C ALA A 528 34.76 -9.44 -3.97
N ILE A 529 35.48 -8.33 -4.15
CA ILE A 529 34.87 -7.00 -4.27
C ILE A 529 34.06 -6.94 -5.57
N GLU A 530 32.86 -6.37 -5.51
CA GLU A 530 32.05 -6.09 -6.70
C GLU A 530 32.74 -5.03 -7.58
N PRO A 531 33.34 -5.40 -8.73
CA PRO A 531 34.31 -4.55 -9.41
C PRO A 531 33.67 -3.29 -10.01
N VAL A 532 32.41 -3.38 -10.45
CA VAL A 532 31.67 -2.23 -11.00
C VAL A 532 31.31 -1.23 -9.91
N ILE A 533 30.99 -1.70 -8.70
CA ILE A 533 30.68 -0.83 -7.56
C ILE A 533 31.97 -0.15 -7.06
N GLY A 534 33.05 -0.90 -6.94
CA GLY A 534 34.34 -0.41 -6.44
C GLY A 534 35.12 0.49 -7.41
N ALA A 535 34.69 0.60 -8.67
CA ALA A 535 35.29 1.48 -9.68
C ALA A 535 35.04 2.97 -9.36
N PRO A 536 35.91 3.88 -9.84
CA PRO A 536 35.65 5.33 -9.76
C PRO A 536 34.28 5.68 -10.36
N PRO A 537 33.51 6.59 -9.73
CA PRO A 537 32.19 6.94 -10.24
C PRO A 537 32.27 7.58 -11.63
N SER A 538 31.33 7.19 -12.49
CA SER A 538 31.09 7.79 -13.80
C SER A 538 29.63 8.16 -13.95
N ASP A 539 29.35 9.17 -14.77
CA ASP A 539 27.99 9.55 -15.13
C ASP A 539 27.37 8.59 -16.15
N GLU A 540 26.10 8.83 -16.51
CA GLU A 540 25.35 8.01 -17.46
C GLU A 540 26.02 7.89 -18.85
N THR A 541 26.93 8.80 -19.20
CA THR A 541 27.70 8.79 -20.46
C THR A 541 29.05 8.10 -20.33
N GLY A 542 29.42 7.66 -19.12
CA GLY A 542 30.73 7.08 -18.81
C GLY A 542 31.82 8.12 -18.54
N ALA A 543 31.47 9.42 -18.44
CA ALA A 543 32.44 10.44 -18.09
C ALA A 543 32.74 10.39 -16.58
N ALA A 544 33.98 10.67 -16.20
CA ALA A 544 34.38 10.67 -14.79
C ALA A 544 33.62 11.75 -14.00
N VAL A 545 33.09 11.37 -12.84
CA VAL A 545 32.53 12.32 -11.87
C VAL A 545 33.68 13.03 -11.14
N PRO A 546 33.60 14.35 -10.89
CA PRO A 546 34.66 15.08 -10.19
C PRO A 546 35.01 14.46 -8.83
N ASP A 547 36.32 14.32 -8.58
CA ASP A 547 36.86 13.89 -7.28
C ASP A 547 37.17 15.14 -6.43
N ASN A 548 36.62 15.17 -5.22
CA ASN A 548 36.86 16.23 -4.23
C ASN A 548 37.70 15.75 -3.03
N GLY A 549 38.28 14.55 -3.11
CA GLY A 549 39.13 13.95 -2.09
C GLY A 549 38.38 13.33 -0.91
N GLU A 550 37.05 13.35 -0.92
CA GLU A 550 36.24 12.69 0.11
C GLU A 550 36.17 11.17 -0.14
N PRO A 551 36.24 10.34 0.92
CA PRO A 551 36.26 8.89 0.75
C PRO A 551 34.89 8.37 0.28
N ILE A 552 34.92 7.49 -0.73
CA ILE A 552 33.71 6.82 -1.23
C ILE A 552 33.53 5.49 -0.53
N HIS A 553 32.67 5.49 0.48
CA HIS A 553 32.16 4.29 1.14
C HIS A 553 30.97 3.72 0.36
N ASP A 554 31.04 2.43 0.05
CA ASP A 554 29.94 1.62 -0.50
C ASP A 554 29.48 0.61 0.57
N PHE A 555 28.21 0.65 0.93
CA PHE A 555 27.69 -0.06 2.10
C PHE A 555 26.21 -0.43 1.95
N ASP A 556 25.68 -1.13 2.95
CA ASP A 556 24.28 -1.58 3.01
C ASP A 556 23.78 -2.22 1.69
N PRO A 557 24.43 -3.31 1.20
CA PRO A 557 23.94 -4.01 0.02
C PRO A 557 22.57 -4.63 0.30
N ALA A 558 21.73 -4.81 -0.71
CA ALA A 558 20.47 -5.54 -0.67
C ALA A 558 20.09 -6.08 -2.06
N PHE A 559 19.34 -7.19 -2.11
CA PHE A 559 18.94 -7.80 -3.37
C PHE A 559 17.45 -7.64 -3.64
N ALA A 560 17.11 -7.15 -4.83
CA ALA A 560 15.77 -7.18 -5.36
C ALA A 560 15.33 -8.63 -5.72
N PRO A 561 14.02 -8.90 -5.86
CA PRO A 561 13.53 -10.22 -6.26
C PRO A 561 14.09 -10.77 -7.58
N ASP A 562 14.45 -9.89 -8.52
CA ASP A 562 15.06 -10.27 -9.81
C ASP A 562 16.58 -10.46 -9.76
N GLY A 563 17.20 -10.32 -8.58
CA GLY A 563 18.64 -10.46 -8.38
C GLY A 563 19.43 -9.16 -8.54
N THR A 564 18.78 -8.05 -8.89
CA THR A 564 19.43 -6.72 -8.95
C THR A 564 20.02 -6.36 -7.59
N LEU A 565 21.31 -6.00 -7.57
CA LEU A 565 22.00 -5.55 -6.37
C LEU A 565 21.80 -4.04 -6.19
N VAL A 566 21.34 -3.66 -5.00
CA VAL A 566 21.12 -2.28 -4.57
C VAL A 566 22.05 -2.00 -3.39
N PHE A 567 22.56 -0.78 -3.27
CA PHE A 567 23.47 -0.41 -2.19
C PHE A 567 23.38 1.09 -1.86
N ALA A 568 23.78 1.44 -0.65
CA ALA A 568 24.00 2.82 -0.24
C ALA A 568 25.46 3.23 -0.53
N SER A 569 25.67 4.49 -0.90
CA SER A 569 27.03 5.00 -1.15
C SER A 569 27.13 6.50 -0.87
N THR A 570 28.34 6.93 -0.51
CA THR A 570 28.73 8.34 -0.33
C THR A 570 29.24 8.98 -1.62
N ARG A 571 29.17 8.29 -2.77
CA ARG A 571 29.62 8.80 -4.07
C ARG A 571 28.87 10.05 -4.57
N GLY A 572 27.73 10.37 -3.95
CA GLY A 572 26.90 11.55 -4.24
C GLY A 572 26.32 11.59 -5.64
N ASN A 573 25.93 12.78 -6.11
CA ASN A 573 25.21 12.91 -7.38
C ASN A 573 26.13 12.61 -8.57
N ILE A 574 25.78 11.60 -9.37
CA ILE A 574 26.55 11.17 -10.54
C ILE A 574 25.91 11.61 -11.86
N ARG A 575 24.77 12.31 -11.84
CA ARG A 575 24.08 12.69 -13.07
C ARG A 575 24.87 13.69 -13.89
N LYS A 576 24.81 13.57 -15.22
CA LYS A 576 25.39 14.54 -16.15
C LYS A 576 24.79 15.93 -15.97
N SER A 577 23.48 16.02 -15.74
CA SER A 577 22.75 17.28 -15.63
C SER A 577 22.81 17.94 -14.24
N ALA A 578 23.40 17.28 -13.23
CA ALA A 578 23.47 17.83 -11.89
C ALA A 578 24.45 19.02 -11.81
N GLU A 579 24.04 20.07 -11.10
CA GLU A 579 24.88 21.25 -10.83
C GLU A 579 26.05 20.92 -9.90
N PHE A 580 25.78 20.12 -8.86
CA PHE A 580 26.78 19.61 -7.93
C PHE A 580 26.91 18.11 -8.11
N LYS A 581 28.16 17.63 -8.25
CA LYS A 581 28.49 16.23 -8.56
C LYS A 581 29.54 15.68 -7.60
N GLY A 582 29.56 14.37 -7.47
CA GLY A 582 30.49 13.66 -6.60
C GLY A 582 30.08 13.69 -5.13
N PRO A 583 30.96 13.20 -4.22
CA PRO A 583 30.67 13.09 -2.80
C PRO A 583 30.24 14.42 -2.18
N GLN A 584 29.26 14.37 -1.29
CA GLN A 584 28.68 15.54 -0.62
C GLN A 584 28.74 15.38 0.89
N ARG A 585 28.79 16.50 1.62
CA ARG A 585 28.62 16.54 3.08
C ARG A 585 27.13 16.65 3.43
N SER A 586 26.73 16.08 4.57
CA SER A 586 25.35 16.03 5.01
C SER A 586 24.84 17.42 5.43
N ALA A 587 23.61 17.78 5.07
CA ALA A 587 23.00 19.02 5.55
C ALA A 587 22.64 18.93 7.06
N ALA A 588 22.35 17.74 7.56
CA ALA A 588 22.07 17.51 8.97
C ALA A 588 23.28 17.78 9.87
N ASP A 589 24.48 17.40 9.39
CA ASP A 589 25.76 17.60 10.06
C ASP A 589 26.90 17.58 9.01
N PRO A 590 27.47 18.75 8.63
CA PRO A 590 28.54 18.84 7.64
C PRO A 590 29.82 18.11 8.01
N SER A 591 29.98 17.63 9.26
CA SER A 591 31.10 16.75 9.63
C SER A 591 30.97 15.32 9.09
N LYS A 592 29.80 14.96 8.54
CA LYS A 592 29.49 13.65 7.97
C LYS A 592 29.29 13.74 6.47
N LEU A 593 29.58 12.65 5.77
CA LEU A 593 29.20 12.53 4.35
C LEU A 593 27.69 12.27 4.23
N ASN A 594 27.14 12.71 3.11
CA ASN A 594 25.80 12.33 2.64
C ASN A 594 25.84 10.92 2.04
N SER A 595 24.71 10.20 2.08
CA SER A 595 24.55 8.92 1.40
C SER A 595 23.27 8.84 0.60
N ASN A 596 23.36 8.23 -0.58
CA ASN A 596 22.21 7.95 -1.45
C ASN A 596 22.18 6.46 -1.84
N ILE A 597 21.07 6.04 -2.46
CA ILE A 597 20.88 4.68 -2.96
C ILE A 597 21.22 4.58 -4.44
N TYR A 598 21.86 3.47 -4.82
CA TYR A 598 22.26 3.13 -6.19
C TYR A 598 21.90 1.69 -6.50
N VAL A 599 21.71 1.40 -7.79
CA VAL A 599 21.48 0.05 -8.31
C VAL A 599 22.60 -0.34 -9.27
N LEU A 600 23.02 -1.61 -9.18
CA LEU A 600 23.86 -2.27 -10.17
C LEU A 600 22.95 -3.07 -11.11
N GLU A 601 22.75 -2.56 -12.31
CA GLU A 601 21.92 -3.20 -13.34
C GLU A 601 22.66 -3.23 -14.67
N ASN A 602 22.63 -4.38 -15.37
CA ASN A 602 23.30 -4.56 -16.67
C ASN A 602 24.78 -4.13 -16.68
N GLY A 603 25.49 -4.35 -15.57
CA GLY A 603 26.91 -3.99 -15.44
C GLY A 603 27.18 -2.48 -15.32
N LYS A 604 26.15 -1.65 -15.07
CA LYS A 604 26.27 -0.20 -14.86
C LYS A 604 25.67 0.20 -13.51
N ILE A 605 26.18 1.30 -12.97
CA ILE A 605 25.62 1.93 -11.78
C ILE A 605 24.62 3.00 -12.19
N ARG A 606 23.43 2.96 -11.59
CA ARG A 606 22.43 4.01 -11.71
C ARG A 606 22.06 4.53 -10.32
N GLN A 607 22.04 5.86 -10.16
CA GLN A 607 21.59 6.51 -8.93
C GLN A 607 20.07 6.46 -8.82
N LEU A 608 19.56 6.15 -7.63
CA LEU A 608 18.13 6.04 -7.35
C LEU A 608 17.61 7.19 -6.48
N THR A 609 18.41 7.68 -5.54
CA THR A 609 18.02 8.79 -4.64
C THR A 609 19.00 9.96 -4.65
N PHE A 610 18.54 11.15 -4.25
CA PHE A 610 19.22 12.44 -4.46
C PHE A 610 19.14 13.40 -3.26
N LEU A 611 18.78 12.93 -2.07
CA LEU A 611 18.61 13.78 -0.89
C LEU A 611 19.94 14.12 -0.21
N LEU A 612 19.96 15.16 0.64
CA LEU A 612 21.18 15.73 1.21
C LEU A 612 21.53 15.21 2.62
N ASN A 613 20.75 14.31 3.18
CA ASN A 613 21.00 13.66 4.47
C ASN A 613 21.24 12.16 4.30
N TYR A 614 21.20 11.40 5.39
CA TYR A 614 21.35 9.95 5.32
C TYR A 614 20.18 9.25 4.61
N GLU A 615 20.48 8.49 3.57
CA GLU A 615 19.61 7.44 3.03
C GLU A 615 20.38 6.11 2.98
N GLY A 616 19.79 5.06 3.55
CA GLY A 616 20.45 3.76 3.66
C GLY A 616 19.52 2.66 4.15
N GLN A 617 20.09 1.55 4.57
CA GLN A 617 19.35 0.37 5.04
C GLN A 617 18.31 -0.16 4.03
N PRO A 618 18.63 -0.31 2.73
CA PRO A 618 17.65 -0.76 1.77
C PRO A 618 17.18 -2.19 2.11
N SER A 619 15.88 -2.41 1.96
CA SER A 619 15.26 -3.73 2.01
C SER A 619 14.12 -3.79 1.00
N PHE A 620 13.41 -4.92 0.91
CA PHE A 620 12.40 -5.10 -0.13
C PHE A 620 11.08 -5.62 0.42
N LYS A 621 10.00 -5.06 -0.13
CA LYS A 621 8.67 -5.66 -0.05
C LYS A 621 8.62 -6.94 -0.87
N LEU A 622 7.66 -7.80 -0.57
CA LEU A 622 7.39 -9.05 -1.31
C LEU A 622 7.06 -8.80 -2.79
N ASN A 623 6.59 -7.60 -3.16
CA ASN A 623 6.31 -7.20 -4.54
C ASN A 623 7.50 -6.51 -5.24
N GLY A 624 8.67 -6.45 -4.60
CA GLY A 624 9.90 -5.88 -5.16
C GLY A 624 10.01 -4.36 -5.14
N GLN A 625 9.09 -3.64 -4.49
CA GLN A 625 9.32 -2.23 -4.13
C GLN A 625 10.39 -2.15 -3.03
N MET A 626 11.27 -1.17 -3.13
CA MET A 626 12.35 -0.98 -2.17
C MET A 626 11.85 -0.17 -0.97
N LEU A 627 12.29 -0.57 0.23
CA LEU A 627 12.18 0.17 1.48
C LEU A 627 13.55 0.76 1.82
N LEU A 628 13.58 1.89 2.51
CA LEU A 628 14.82 2.48 3.02
C LEU A 628 14.55 3.31 4.28
N THR A 629 15.60 3.57 5.06
CA THR A 629 15.58 4.56 6.14
C THR A 629 16.13 5.88 5.59
N ALA A 630 15.40 6.97 5.81
CA ALA A 630 15.81 8.32 5.44
C ALA A 630 15.87 9.21 6.70
N GLU A 631 16.93 9.99 6.81
CA GLU A 631 17.04 11.05 7.81
C GLU A 631 16.40 12.34 7.34
N LYS A 632 15.55 12.88 8.20
CA LYS A 632 14.79 14.09 7.97
C LYS A 632 15.21 15.11 9.02
N ARG A 633 16.15 15.97 8.65
CA ARG A 633 16.59 17.09 9.49
C ARG A 633 16.20 18.40 8.83
N ALA A 634 15.38 19.18 9.51
CA ALA A 634 15.00 20.53 9.11
C ALA A 634 14.84 21.40 10.36
N PRO A 635 14.86 22.73 10.27
CA PRO A 635 14.72 23.57 11.45
C PRO A 635 13.44 23.23 12.26
N GLY A 636 13.62 22.95 13.56
CA GLY A 636 12.58 22.52 14.49
C GLY A 636 12.08 21.08 14.29
N PHE A 637 12.76 20.25 13.48
CA PHE A 637 12.33 18.90 13.15
C PHE A 637 13.50 17.90 12.99
N TYR A 638 13.28 16.69 13.51
CA TYR A 638 14.16 15.53 13.33
C TYR A 638 13.34 14.24 13.30
N GLN A 639 13.59 13.37 12.32
CA GLN A 639 13.09 12.00 12.25
C GLN A 639 14.06 11.09 11.49
N LEU A 640 14.21 9.83 11.91
CA LEU A 640 14.61 8.73 11.01
C LEU A 640 13.35 7.97 10.63
N ALA A 641 13.04 7.92 9.33
CA ALA A 641 11.74 7.44 8.88
C ALA A 641 11.86 6.43 7.74
N ALA A 642 10.96 5.46 7.72
CA ALA A 642 10.88 4.48 6.64
C ALA A 642 10.25 5.11 5.39
N ARG A 643 10.90 4.98 4.23
CA ARG A 643 10.43 5.40 2.91
C ARG A 643 10.28 4.19 2.01
N ARG A 644 9.56 4.34 0.89
CA ARG A 644 9.54 3.38 -0.23
C ARG A 644 9.83 4.08 -1.55
N ILE A 645 10.34 3.33 -2.53
CA ILE A 645 10.57 3.77 -3.91
C ILE A 645 10.51 2.55 -4.86
N ASN A 646 10.06 2.75 -6.09
CA ASN A 646 10.10 1.72 -7.13
C ASN A 646 11.52 1.62 -7.72
N LEU A 647 11.96 0.44 -8.16
CA LEU A 647 13.33 0.29 -8.68
C LEU A 647 13.58 1.03 -10.00
N ASP A 648 12.53 1.43 -10.73
CA ASP A 648 12.66 2.35 -11.87
C ASP A 648 12.85 3.82 -11.47
N GLY A 649 12.82 4.14 -10.17
CA GLY A 649 13.02 5.46 -9.62
C GLY A 649 11.75 6.20 -9.23
N GLY A 650 10.58 5.77 -9.73
CA GLY A 650 9.31 6.47 -9.45
C GLY A 650 8.75 6.22 -8.06
N ASP A 651 7.81 7.09 -7.66
CA ASP A 651 7.05 6.99 -6.40
C ASP A 651 7.94 6.97 -5.14
N TYR A 652 8.84 7.95 -5.03
CA TYR A 652 9.57 8.20 -3.78
C TYR A 652 8.61 8.68 -2.68
N HIS A 653 8.22 7.76 -1.79
CA HIS A 653 6.98 7.90 -1.02
C HIS A 653 7.18 7.68 0.49
N PRO A 654 6.58 8.51 1.37
CA PRO A 654 6.54 8.30 2.82
C PRO A 654 5.92 6.95 3.24
N LEU A 655 6.59 6.12 4.05
CA LEU A 655 6.03 4.86 4.50
C LEU A 655 5.54 4.90 5.96
N PHE A 656 6.44 4.90 6.93
CA PHE A 656 6.12 4.93 8.38
C PHE A 656 7.08 5.83 9.14
N GLY A 657 6.73 6.21 10.37
CA GLY A 657 7.60 6.97 11.28
C GLY A 657 7.87 8.38 10.75
N GLN A 658 6.96 8.93 9.95
CA GLN A 658 7.18 10.19 9.27
C GLN A 658 7.11 11.39 10.20
N ARG A 659 6.50 11.24 11.38
CA ARG A 659 6.22 12.29 12.35
C ARG A 659 6.38 11.75 13.78
N PRO A 660 6.64 12.62 14.77
CA PRO A 660 6.71 12.24 16.18
C PRO A 660 5.43 11.59 16.71
N SER A 661 4.29 11.75 16.02
CA SER A 661 3.03 11.09 16.37
C SER A 661 3.09 9.56 16.42
N MET A 662 4.10 8.92 15.81
CA MET A 662 4.44 7.49 16.04
C MET A 662 4.82 7.20 17.51
N GLY A 663 5.09 8.23 18.30
CA GLY A 663 5.61 8.14 19.65
C GLY A 663 7.11 7.99 19.70
N TYR A 664 7.83 7.93 18.57
CA TYR A 664 9.29 7.81 18.52
C TYR A 664 9.87 8.79 17.48
N LEU A 665 11.14 9.14 17.63
CA LEU A 665 11.88 10.00 16.69
C LEU A 665 12.65 9.22 15.63
N GLN A 666 12.73 7.90 15.78
CA GLN A 666 13.51 7.05 14.90
C GLN A 666 12.75 5.74 14.66
N LEU A 667 12.62 5.37 13.40
CA LEU A 667 12.23 4.05 12.93
C LEU A 667 13.24 3.58 11.89
N THR A 668 14.02 2.55 12.22
CA THR A 668 15.15 2.07 11.42
C THR A 668 15.01 0.58 11.11
N ASP A 669 15.87 0.07 10.22
CA ASP A 669 15.92 -1.35 9.81
C ASP A 669 14.56 -1.94 9.42
N CYS A 670 13.77 -1.19 8.66
CA CYS A 670 12.46 -1.66 8.25
C CYS A 670 12.55 -2.79 7.22
N ILE A 671 11.90 -3.92 7.52
CA ILE A 671 11.76 -5.10 6.65
C ILE A 671 10.28 -5.50 6.50
N GLN A 672 9.96 -6.31 5.50
CA GLN A 672 8.63 -6.94 5.37
C GLN A 672 8.71 -8.45 5.60
N LEU A 673 7.84 -8.98 6.47
CA LEU A 673 7.70 -10.41 6.72
C LEU A 673 6.86 -11.11 5.62
N PRO A 674 6.90 -12.45 5.50
CA PRO A 674 6.09 -13.20 4.52
C PRO A 674 4.57 -13.02 4.70
N ASP A 675 4.10 -12.64 5.89
CA ASP A 675 2.71 -12.25 6.15
C ASP A 675 2.36 -10.81 5.72
N GLY A 676 3.32 -10.08 5.15
CA GLY A 676 3.20 -8.72 4.66
C GLY A 676 3.19 -7.63 5.73
N ASN A 677 3.31 -7.96 7.03
CA ASN A 677 3.55 -6.95 8.05
C ASN A 677 4.99 -6.43 7.98
N PHE A 678 5.17 -5.19 8.40
CA PHE A 678 6.48 -4.58 8.50
C PHE A 678 7.02 -4.71 9.92
N VAL A 679 8.32 -4.86 10.04
CA VAL A 679 9.05 -4.86 11.31
C VAL A 679 10.11 -3.77 11.25
N GLY A 680 10.35 -3.08 12.35
CA GLY A 680 11.43 -2.11 12.48
C GLY A 680 11.86 -1.93 13.92
N VAL A 681 12.91 -1.12 14.12
CA VAL A 681 13.43 -0.74 15.43
C VAL A 681 13.01 0.70 15.69
N ALA A 682 12.28 0.94 16.77
CA ALA A 682 11.85 2.28 17.15
C ALA A 682 12.62 2.78 18.38
N SER A 683 13.08 4.04 18.34
CA SER A 683 13.86 4.65 19.41
C SER A 683 13.71 6.17 19.48
N ASP A 684 14.09 6.73 20.63
CA ASP A 684 14.33 8.16 20.76
C ASP A 684 15.69 8.54 20.15
N ARG A 685 15.84 9.81 19.74
CA ARG A 685 17.13 10.33 19.28
C ARG A 685 18.17 10.23 20.41
N GLY A 686 19.37 9.77 20.07
CA GLY A 686 20.46 9.58 21.03
C GLY A 686 20.59 8.15 21.56
N ALA A 687 19.69 7.23 21.15
CA ALA A 687 19.87 5.82 21.42
C ALA A 687 21.21 5.31 20.85
N ALA A 688 22.00 4.66 21.71
CA ALA A 688 23.28 4.09 21.33
C ALA A 688 23.07 2.90 20.40
N HIS A 689 24.01 2.69 19.48
CA HIS A 689 24.03 1.53 18.58
C HIS A 689 22.80 1.43 17.66
N THR A 690 22.07 2.54 17.48
CA THR A 690 20.77 2.58 16.77
C THR A 690 19.78 1.53 17.31
N ALA A 691 19.91 1.19 18.60
CA ALA A 691 19.13 0.15 19.23
C ALA A 691 17.83 0.73 19.82
N GLY A 692 16.81 -0.11 19.96
CA GLY A 692 15.51 0.34 20.42
C GLY A 692 14.53 -0.78 20.74
N THR A 693 13.24 -0.46 20.68
CA THR A 693 12.17 -1.44 20.78
C THR A 693 11.89 -2.08 19.42
N LEU A 694 11.47 -3.34 19.41
CA LEU A 694 10.95 -3.98 18.21
C LEU A 694 9.47 -3.63 18.01
N VAL A 695 9.11 -3.17 16.82
CA VAL A 695 7.72 -2.85 16.46
C VAL A 695 7.26 -3.61 15.22
N THR A 696 5.97 -3.92 15.15
CA THR A 696 5.30 -4.37 13.93
C THR A 696 4.30 -3.34 13.44
N VAL A 697 4.19 -3.17 12.12
CA VAL A 697 3.21 -2.30 11.49
C VAL A 697 2.37 -3.08 10.49
N ASN A 698 1.07 -3.18 10.74
CA ASN A 698 0.11 -3.72 9.79
C ASN A 698 -0.57 -2.57 9.03
N ARG A 699 -0.04 -2.21 7.86
CA ARG A 699 -0.55 -1.10 7.02
C ARG A 699 -2.04 -1.21 6.65
N SER A 700 -2.62 -2.41 6.68
CA SER A 700 -4.00 -2.63 6.21
C SER A 700 -5.08 -2.26 7.23
N ILE A 701 -4.73 -1.89 8.46
CA ILE A 701 -5.71 -1.61 9.51
C ILE A 701 -5.78 -0.15 9.94
N GLY A 702 -4.70 0.63 9.81
CA GLY A 702 -4.67 2.01 10.29
C GLY A 702 -3.34 2.76 10.09
N PRO A 703 -3.22 3.99 10.61
CA PRO A 703 -1.97 4.71 10.66
C PRO A 703 -1.15 4.27 11.89
N ASP A 704 0.09 4.74 11.99
CA ASP A 704 1.09 4.35 12.97
C ASP A 704 1.13 5.24 14.23
N ASN A 705 0.20 6.19 14.35
CA ASN A 705 0.19 7.16 15.45
C ASN A 705 -0.17 6.49 16.80
N VAL A 706 0.71 6.65 17.79
CA VAL A 706 0.49 6.20 19.17
C VAL A 706 1.00 7.16 20.24
N SER A 707 1.61 8.29 19.87
CA SER A 707 2.19 9.23 20.84
C SER A 707 1.14 9.79 21.80
N PRO A 708 1.36 9.75 23.13
CA PRO A 708 0.50 10.44 24.08
C PRO A 708 0.81 11.93 24.21
N ASN A 709 1.86 12.44 23.57
CA ASN A 709 2.29 13.84 23.71
C ASN A 709 1.53 14.76 22.76
N PRO A 710 0.76 15.76 23.26
CA PRO A 710 0.03 16.70 22.41
C PRO A 710 0.93 17.48 21.44
N ASP A 711 2.18 17.77 21.81
CA ASP A 711 3.12 18.53 20.97
C ASP A 711 3.60 17.76 19.73
N ASP A 712 3.35 16.44 19.67
CA ASP A 712 3.65 15.62 18.51
C ASP A 712 2.59 15.76 17.39
N TYR A 713 1.54 16.53 17.65
CA TYR A 713 0.40 16.77 16.78
C TYR A 713 0.31 18.26 16.41
N MET A 714 0.96 18.61 15.30
CA MET A 714 1.18 20.01 14.89
C MET A 714 -0.09 20.76 14.45
N GLU A 715 -1.20 20.08 14.18
CA GLU A 715 -2.45 20.71 13.72
C GLU A 715 -3.60 20.51 14.72
N ASP A 716 -3.73 19.32 15.30
CA ASP A 716 -4.80 18.97 16.23
C ASP A 716 -4.25 18.14 17.41
N PRO A 717 -3.99 18.78 18.57
CA PRO A 717 -3.46 18.14 19.76
C PRO A 717 -4.34 17.01 20.34
N ASP A 718 -5.65 17.04 20.06
CA ASP A 718 -6.61 16.06 20.58
C ASP A 718 -6.76 14.83 19.66
N ALA A 719 -5.90 14.71 18.63
CA ALA A 719 -6.04 13.71 17.58
C ALA A 719 -5.93 12.25 18.05
N LEU A 720 -5.20 11.97 19.13
CA LEU A 720 -5.03 10.60 19.64
C LEU A 720 -6.33 10.03 20.19
N ASP A 721 -7.11 10.85 20.88
CA ASP A 721 -8.36 10.43 21.53
C ASP A 721 -9.48 10.18 20.52
N TYR A 722 -9.29 10.59 19.27
CA TYR A 722 -10.28 10.46 18.21
C TYR A 722 -10.60 8.99 17.88
N ALA A 723 -9.57 8.15 17.82
CA ALA A 723 -9.68 6.74 17.46
C ALA A 723 -9.93 5.87 18.69
N LYS A 724 -11.21 5.63 19.01
CA LYS A 724 -11.60 4.73 20.11
C LYS A 724 -11.39 3.26 19.72
N THR A 725 -10.65 2.51 20.55
CA THR A 725 -10.25 1.11 20.32
C THR A 725 -11.38 0.14 19.91
N PRO A 726 -12.64 0.28 20.38
CA PRO A 726 -13.74 -0.57 19.91
C PRO A 726 -14.11 -0.39 18.43
N PHE A 727 -13.82 0.77 17.85
CA PHE A 727 -14.21 1.13 16.48
C PHE A 727 -13.02 1.10 15.52
N PHE A 728 -11.81 1.31 16.05
CA PHE A 728 -10.61 1.45 15.24
C PHE A 728 -9.42 0.69 15.82
N GLN A 729 -8.70 -0.02 14.96
CA GLN A 729 -7.51 -0.78 15.31
C GLN A 729 -6.26 -0.06 14.82
N ARG A 730 -5.32 0.22 15.75
CA ARG A 730 -4.03 0.83 15.41
C ARG A 730 -3.14 -0.14 14.65
N ALA A 731 -2.38 0.36 13.68
CA ALA A 731 -1.49 -0.43 12.83
C ALA A 731 -0.18 -0.83 13.52
N LEU A 732 0.35 0.04 14.38
CA LEU A 732 1.57 -0.20 15.14
C LEU A 732 1.29 -1.08 16.37
N THR A 733 2.15 -2.07 16.59
CA THR A 733 2.22 -2.86 17.83
C THR A 733 3.67 -2.86 18.31
N ILE A 734 3.89 -2.50 19.58
CA ILE A 734 5.17 -2.67 20.26
C ILE A 734 5.24 -4.14 20.70
N LEU A 735 6.16 -4.92 20.13
CA LEU A 735 6.21 -6.38 20.36
C LEU A 735 6.80 -6.73 21.73
N ASP A 736 7.82 -5.99 22.16
CA ASP A 736 8.43 -6.14 23.47
C ASP A 736 8.41 -4.80 24.21
N PRO A 737 7.36 -4.50 24.98
CA PRO A 737 7.24 -3.23 25.69
C PRO A 737 8.28 -3.07 26.81
N ALA A 738 9.02 -4.13 27.19
CA ALA A 738 10.05 -4.05 28.22
C ALA A 738 11.36 -3.44 27.68
N ALA A 739 11.69 -3.68 26.41
CA ALA A 739 12.76 -3.00 25.71
C ALA A 739 12.24 -1.66 25.16
N THR A 740 12.26 -0.58 25.94
CA THR A 740 11.41 0.61 25.68
C THR A 740 11.84 1.46 24.48
N GLY A 741 13.13 1.43 24.12
CA GLY A 741 13.72 2.33 23.13
C GLY A 741 13.75 3.80 23.57
N ARG A 742 13.55 4.08 24.86
CA ARG A 742 13.47 5.44 25.42
C ARG A 742 14.79 5.85 26.07
N VAL A 743 15.39 6.94 25.60
CA VAL A 743 16.67 7.42 26.12
C VAL A 743 16.48 8.02 27.51
N GLY A 744 17.32 7.64 28.48
CA GLY A 744 17.24 8.12 29.86
C GLY A 744 16.07 7.55 30.67
N GLN A 745 15.34 6.56 30.15
CA GLN A 745 14.33 5.79 30.87
C GLN A 745 14.79 4.35 31.07
N ALA A 746 14.31 3.72 32.15
CA ALA A 746 14.60 2.31 32.41
C ALA A 746 14.10 1.43 31.25
N THR A 747 14.93 0.48 30.84
CA THR A 747 14.62 -0.52 29.82
C THR A 747 15.11 -1.90 30.27
N LEU A 748 14.54 -2.96 29.71
CA LEU A 748 14.98 -4.34 29.88
C LEU A 748 15.41 -4.88 28.52
N GLY A 749 16.61 -4.46 28.13
CA GLY A 749 17.23 -4.83 26.87
C GLY A 749 16.97 -3.86 25.72
N ALA A 750 17.56 -4.17 24.57
CA ALA A 750 17.44 -3.39 23.34
C ALA A 750 17.64 -4.27 22.10
N TYR A 751 16.90 -3.98 21.03
CA TYR A 751 16.94 -4.70 19.76
C TYR A 751 17.62 -3.89 18.67
N ARG A 752 18.24 -4.58 17.71
CA ARG A 752 18.63 -4.00 16.41
C ARG A 752 18.66 -5.06 15.32
N ASN A 753 18.66 -4.61 14.06
CA ASN A 753 18.92 -5.45 12.89
C ASN A 753 17.98 -6.66 12.71
N PRO A 754 16.65 -6.46 12.70
CA PRO A 754 15.71 -7.51 12.35
C PRO A 754 15.93 -8.01 10.90
N SER A 755 15.70 -9.30 10.68
CA SER A 755 15.67 -9.96 9.37
C SER A 755 14.58 -11.02 9.30
N VAL A 756 14.33 -11.50 8.08
CA VAL A 756 13.19 -12.36 7.75
C VAL A 756 13.52 -13.83 7.95
N LEU A 757 12.58 -14.59 8.54
CA LEU A 757 12.57 -16.05 8.52
C LEU A 757 11.44 -16.60 7.64
N PRO A 758 11.57 -17.83 7.08
CA PRO A 758 10.52 -18.43 6.27
C PRO A 758 9.18 -18.59 7.01
N ASN A 759 9.22 -18.85 8.31
CA ASN A 759 8.04 -19.06 9.16
C ASN A 759 7.34 -17.75 9.59
N SER A 760 7.79 -16.59 9.10
CA SER A 760 7.35 -15.25 9.52
C SER A 760 7.67 -14.84 10.96
N ASP A 761 8.52 -15.57 11.68
CA ASP A 761 9.16 -15.04 12.87
C ASP A 761 10.31 -14.08 12.49
N ILE A 762 10.83 -13.38 13.48
CA ILE A 762 11.84 -12.34 13.30
C ILE A 762 13.16 -12.88 13.83
N LEU A 763 14.21 -12.85 13.01
CA LEU A 763 15.59 -13.07 13.45
C LEU A 763 16.22 -11.71 13.76
N VAL A 764 16.81 -11.51 14.93
CA VAL A 764 17.18 -10.15 15.39
C VAL A 764 18.36 -10.20 16.37
N SER A 765 19.12 -9.11 16.44
CA SER A 765 20.15 -8.92 17.47
C SER A 765 19.54 -8.27 18.72
N TYR A 766 19.81 -8.83 19.91
CA TYR A 766 19.23 -8.39 21.17
C TYR A 766 20.27 -8.34 22.29
N ALA A 767 20.38 -7.20 22.96
CA ALA A 767 21.22 -7.05 24.15
C ALA A 767 20.35 -7.13 25.41
N ALA A 768 20.59 -8.11 26.29
CA ALA A 768 19.72 -8.40 27.43
C ALA A 768 19.87 -7.45 28.62
N ASN A 769 21.12 -7.02 28.89
CA ASN A 769 21.49 -6.32 30.12
C ASN A 769 21.50 -4.79 29.95
N VAL A 770 20.71 -4.28 29.01
CA VAL A 770 20.58 -2.82 28.78
C VAL A 770 19.56 -2.28 29.76
N VAL A 771 19.96 -1.28 30.54
CA VAL A 771 19.09 -0.55 31.49
C VAL A 771 18.82 0.90 31.07
N ASP A 772 19.65 1.45 30.18
CA ASP A 772 19.46 2.72 29.49
C ASP A 772 19.96 2.56 28.05
N VAL A 773 19.08 2.80 27.08
CA VAL A 773 19.41 2.65 25.65
C VAL A 773 20.34 3.75 25.15
N GLY A 774 20.47 4.87 25.86
CA GLY A 774 21.37 5.97 25.50
C GLY A 774 22.85 5.69 25.80
N SER A 775 23.16 4.72 26.66
CA SER A 775 24.54 4.49 27.14
C SER A 775 24.80 3.04 27.55
N PHE A 776 25.29 2.22 26.62
CA PHE A 776 25.74 0.85 26.91
C PHE A 776 26.79 0.38 25.89
N SER A 777 27.54 -0.67 26.24
CA SER A 777 28.72 -1.15 25.48
C SER A 777 28.41 -2.27 24.47
N GLY A 778 27.17 -2.41 24.00
CA GLY A 778 26.74 -3.54 23.16
C GLY A 778 26.40 -4.80 23.98
N ASN A 779 26.97 -5.93 23.58
CA ASN A 779 26.67 -7.32 23.97
C ASN A 779 25.34 -7.83 23.40
N PHE A 780 25.24 -7.78 22.07
CA PHE A 780 24.07 -8.29 21.33
C PHE A 780 24.19 -9.78 21.02
N ASP A 781 23.14 -10.54 21.35
CA ASP A 781 22.97 -11.94 20.96
C ASP A 781 22.05 -12.05 19.74
N VAL A 782 22.24 -13.05 18.90
CA VAL A 782 21.25 -13.38 17.86
C VAL A 782 20.14 -14.27 18.44
N VAL A 783 18.90 -13.78 18.33
CA VAL A 783 17.69 -14.42 18.87
C VAL A 783 16.58 -14.46 17.83
N THR A 784 15.54 -15.25 18.10
CA THR A 784 14.28 -15.18 17.36
C THR A 784 13.18 -14.56 18.20
N VAL A 785 12.26 -13.84 17.55
CA VAL A 785 11.06 -13.26 18.17
C VAL A 785 9.83 -13.70 17.38
N ASP A 786 8.87 -14.29 18.08
CA ASP A 786 7.56 -14.62 17.52
C ASP A 786 6.82 -13.32 17.15
N SER A 787 6.47 -13.16 15.88
CA SER A 787 5.97 -11.90 15.33
C SER A 787 4.55 -11.52 15.78
N VAL A 788 3.86 -12.40 16.51
CA VAL A 788 2.51 -12.16 17.03
C VAL A 788 2.56 -11.95 18.55
N SER A 789 3.20 -12.85 19.28
CA SER A 789 3.25 -12.83 20.75
C SER A 789 4.39 -11.98 21.33
N GLY A 790 5.42 -11.67 20.54
CA GLY A 790 6.65 -11.04 21.02
C GLY A 790 7.55 -11.98 21.83
N GLN A 791 7.21 -13.28 21.92
CA GLN A 791 8.02 -14.23 22.66
C GLN A 791 9.40 -14.41 22.00
N ARG A 792 10.45 -14.16 22.78
CA ARG A 792 11.83 -14.26 22.35
C ARG A 792 12.44 -15.61 22.71
N THR A 793 13.24 -16.18 21.82
CA THR A 793 13.92 -17.48 21.99
C THR A 793 15.39 -17.37 21.60
N SER A 794 16.28 -17.76 22.52
CA SER A 794 17.72 -17.86 22.28
C SER A 794 18.05 -19.04 21.36
N LEU A 795 19.13 -18.94 20.59
CA LEU A 795 19.57 -19.97 19.67
C LEU A 795 20.85 -20.65 20.19
N ALA A 796 20.93 -21.98 20.05
CA ALA A 796 22.10 -22.73 20.50
C ALA A 796 23.36 -22.37 19.68
N GLY A 797 24.51 -22.24 20.34
CA GLY A 797 25.77 -21.87 19.67
C GLY A 797 25.89 -20.38 19.33
N LEU A 798 24.91 -19.57 19.75
CA LEU A 798 24.89 -18.11 19.67
C LEU A 798 24.70 -17.55 21.09
N GLY A 799 25.03 -16.28 21.28
CA GLY A 799 25.02 -15.58 22.57
C GLY A 799 26.36 -15.64 23.32
N ASP A 800 27.46 -15.36 22.62
CA ASP A 800 28.78 -15.20 23.25
C ASP A 800 28.81 -13.96 24.14
N PRO A 801 28.99 -14.08 25.48
CA PRO A 801 28.94 -12.96 26.41
C PRO A 801 30.07 -11.93 26.23
N ASN A 802 31.06 -12.23 25.37
CA ASN A 802 32.19 -11.34 25.09
C ASN A 802 32.16 -10.80 23.65
N ALA A 803 31.03 -10.90 22.94
CA ALA A 803 30.91 -10.45 21.56
C ALA A 803 29.56 -9.78 21.28
N ASP A 804 29.55 -8.92 20.26
CA ASP A 804 28.34 -8.55 19.55
C ASP A 804 28.13 -9.51 18.37
N GLU A 805 26.92 -10.06 18.28
CA GLU A 805 26.42 -10.85 17.14
C GLU A 805 25.35 -10.03 16.39
N LEU A 806 25.74 -9.46 15.26
CA LEU A 806 25.02 -8.40 14.56
C LEU A 806 24.58 -8.78 13.15
N TRP A 807 23.53 -8.10 12.69
CA TRP A 807 22.96 -8.24 11.34
C TRP A 807 22.74 -9.70 10.91
N PRO A 808 22.03 -10.51 11.72
CA PRO A 808 21.77 -11.89 11.35
C PRO A 808 20.84 -11.95 10.14
N VAL A 809 21.15 -12.78 9.15
CA VAL A 809 20.32 -13.01 7.96
C VAL A 809 20.27 -14.50 7.67
N ALA A 810 19.06 -15.05 7.56
CA ALA A 810 18.86 -16.44 7.17
C ALA A 810 19.18 -16.66 5.68
N VAL A 811 19.83 -17.78 5.38
CA VAL A 811 20.19 -18.21 4.03
C VAL A 811 19.13 -19.16 3.49
N PHE A 812 18.23 -18.66 2.66
CA PHE A 812 17.19 -19.45 1.99
C PHE A 812 16.68 -18.76 0.72
N GLY A 813 16.09 -19.54 -0.18
CA GLY A 813 15.43 -19.05 -1.39
C GLY A 813 14.00 -18.59 -1.13
N ARG A 814 13.63 -17.47 -1.72
CA ARG A 814 12.31 -16.84 -1.65
C ARG A 814 11.65 -16.91 -3.03
N VAL A 815 10.32 -17.08 -3.07
CA VAL A 815 9.60 -17.01 -4.35
C VAL A 815 9.75 -15.61 -4.95
N ASN A 816 10.20 -15.55 -6.20
CA ASN A 816 10.27 -14.30 -6.96
C ASN A 816 8.87 -13.92 -7.43
N ARG A 817 8.34 -12.80 -6.91
CA ARG A 817 7.03 -12.24 -7.27
C ARG A 817 7.15 -11.06 -8.26
N GLY A 818 8.33 -10.88 -8.85
CA GLY A 818 8.69 -9.77 -9.74
C GLY A 818 9.11 -8.51 -9.00
N VAL A 819 9.52 -7.52 -9.77
CA VAL A 819 9.81 -6.15 -9.32
C VAL A 819 8.67 -5.24 -9.79
N PHE A 820 8.01 -4.59 -8.84
CA PHE A 820 6.99 -3.59 -9.13
C PHE A 820 7.61 -2.39 -9.87
N ARG A 821 6.96 -1.99 -10.98
CA ARG A 821 7.34 -0.83 -11.79
C ARG A 821 6.23 0.20 -11.72
N SER A 822 6.60 1.46 -11.84
CA SER A 822 5.71 2.61 -11.88
C SER A 822 4.68 2.43 -12.98
N THR A 823 3.41 2.65 -12.64
CA THR A 823 2.28 2.47 -13.55
C THR A 823 1.25 3.59 -13.36
N PRO A 824 0.64 4.11 -14.44
CA PRO A 824 -0.40 5.12 -14.34
C PRO A 824 -1.72 4.56 -13.76
N ALA A 825 -1.83 3.24 -13.59
CA ALA A 825 -2.96 2.60 -12.94
C ALA A 825 -2.83 2.50 -11.41
N ASP A 826 -1.72 2.97 -10.81
CA ASP A 826 -1.59 3.00 -9.35
C ASP A 826 -2.35 4.21 -8.77
N PRO A 827 -3.46 4.01 -8.03
CA PRO A 827 -4.22 5.11 -7.43
C PRO A 827 -3.48 5.88 -6.31
N THR A 828 -2.36 5.36 -5.80
CA THR A 828 -1.55 5.98 -4.74
C THR A 828 -0.24 6.61 -5.23
N GLY A 829 0.14 6.36 -6.47
CA GLY A 829 1.44 6.71 -7.03
C GLY A 829 1.45 6.53 -8.55
N SER A 830 0.44 7.10 -9.22
CA SER A 830 0.24 6.98 -10.68
C SER A 830 1.39 7.66 -11.40
N ALA A 831 2.44 6.90 -11.69
CA ALA A 831 3.68 7.38 -12.26
C ALA A 831 4.06 6.59 -13.52
N VAL A 832 4.73 7.27 -14.44
CA VAL A 832 5.43 6.68 -15.58
C VAL A 832 6.83 7.24 -15.60
N ILE A 833 7.83 6.40 -15.85
CA ILE A 833 9.21 6.83 -16.05
C ILE A 833 9.50 6.78 -17.55
N TYR A 834 9.76 7.94 -18.16
CA TYR A 834 10.27 8.03 -19.53
C TYR A 834 11.79 7.87 -19.52
N THR A 835 12.28 6.87 -20.24
CA THR A 835 13.72 6.63 -20.42
C THR A 835 14.26 7.34 -21.67
N GLU A 836 15.58 7.32 -21.88
CA GLU A 836 16.19 7.88 -23.10
C GLU A 836 15.69 7.18 -24.37
N ASP A 837 15.39 5.88 -24.28
CA ASP A 837 14.83 5.09 -25.39
C ASP A 837 13.37 5.45 -25.68
N ASP A 838 12.64 5.95 -24.67
CA ASP A 838 11.24 6.36 -24.82
C ASP A 838 11.12 7.78 -25.39
N ASP A 839 11.75 8.75 -24.74
CA ASP A 839 11.75 10.17 -25.14
C ASP A 839 12.88 10.94 -24.44
N GLN A 840 14.01 11.11 -25.11
CA GLN A 840 15.18 11.84 -24.60
C GLN A 840 14.86 13.28 -24.17
N SER A 841 13.83 13.93 -24.73
CA SER A 841 13.48 15.31 -24.36
C SER A 841 12.89 15.45 -22.95
N ARG A 842 12.57 14.33 -22.30
CA ARG A 842 11.90 14.29 -21.00
C ARG A 842 12.79 13.85 -19.84
N THR A 843 14.01 13.39 -20.10
CA THR A 843 14.84 12.69 -19.10
C THR A 843 15.62 13.63 -18.16
N ASP A 844 15.55 14.95 -18.34
CA ASP A 844 16.20 15.93 -17.46
C ASP A 844 15.24 16.57 -16.44
N ARG A 845 13.94 16.30 -16.55
CA ARG A 845 12.87 16.93 -15.76
C ARG A 845 11.88 15.89 -15.24
N ALA A 846 11.04 16.32 -14.31
CA ALA A 846 9.85 15.60 -13.88
C ALA A 846 8.62 16.45 -14.15
N GLN A 847 7.48 15.80 -14.43
CA GLN A 847 6.20 16.46 -14.58
C GLN A 847 5.22 15.93 -13.53
N LEU A 848 4.57 16.85 -12.82
CA LEU A 848 3.66 16.53 -11.74
C LEU A 848 2.28 17.07 -12.09
N THR A 849 1.26 16.29 -11.77
CA THR A 849 -0.14 16.74 -11.77
C THR A 849 -0.71 16.53 -10.37
N TYR A 850 -1.04 17.61 -9.67
CA TYR A 850 -1.76 17.52 -8.41
C TYR A 850 -3.26 17.59 -8.70
N LEU A 851 -4.01 16.57 -8.29
CA LEU A 851 -5.45 16.54 -8.49
C LEU A 851 -6.21 17.48 -7.55
N ASP A 852 -5.63 17.78 -6.39
CA ASP A 852 -6.15 18.72 -5.37
C ASP A 852 -5.02 19.02 -4.39
N PHE A 853 -4.31 20.14 -4.60
CA PHE A 853 -3.15 20.47 -3.78
C PHE A 853 -3.52 20.76 -2.32
N PRO A 854 -4.56 21.57 -1.99
CA PRO A 854 -4.98 21.77 -0.61
C PRO A 854 -5.25 20.47 0.15
N MET A 855 -5.83 19.47 -0.52
CA MET A 855 -6.09 18.18 0.10
C MET A 855 -4.81 17.44 0.51
N ILE A 856 -3.77 17.37 -0.35
CA ILE A 856 -2.50 16.73 0.03
C ILE A 856 -1.76 17.53 1.11
N THR A 857 -1.88 18.87 1.13
CA THR A 857 -1.24 19.69 2.18
C THR A 857 -1.75 19.34 3.58
N SER A 858 -3.03 18.95 3.71
CA SER A 858 -3.60 18.48 5.00
C SER A 858 -2.97 17.19 5.55
N LEU A 859 -2.09 16.53 4.78
CA LEU A 859 -1.33 15.35 5.21
C LEU A 859 0.14 15.68 5.47
N MET A 860 0.60 16.88 5.08
CA MET A 860 2.02 17.27 5.12
C MET A 860 2.50 17.70 6.50
N PHE A 861 1.64 18.15 7.43
CA PHE A 861 2.09 18.47 8.79
C PHE A 861 1.59 17.44 9.80
N GLN A 862 0.35 16.98 9.64
CA GLN A 862 -0.24 15.96 10.49
C GLN A 862 -1.05 14.94 9.67
N SER A 863 -0.80 13.65 9.93
CA SER A 863 -1.59 12.57 9.36
C SER A 863 -2.24 11.76 10.47
N THR A 864 -3.41 12.22 10.92
CA THR A 864 -4.20 11.61 12.00
C THR A 864 -5.62 11.29 11.52
N ARG A 865 -6.42 10.59 12.33
CA ARG A 865 -7.83 10.34 12.02
C ARG A 865 -8.78 11.46 12.39
N SER A 866 -8.29 12.52 13.02
CA SER A 866 -9.12 13.64 13.42
C SER A 866 -9.53 14.53 12.25
N ARG A 867 -10.35 15.54 12.52
CA ARG A 867 -10.86 16.46 11.50
C ARG A 867 -9.69 17.17 10.81
N ARG A 868 -9.80 17.35 9.50
CA ARG A 868 -8.76 17.98 8.68
C ARG A 868 -9.07 19.43 8.36
N THR A 869 -8.05 20.26 8.40
CA THR A 869 -8.09 21.63 7.85
C THR A 869 -7.68 21.56 6.38
N ILE A 870 -8.57 21.99 5.49
CA ILE A 870 -8.33 22.06 4.04
C ILE A 870 -8.50 23.52 3.64
N HIS A 871 -7.41 24.18 3.26
CA HIS A 871 -7.39 25.59 2.87
C HIS A 871 -7.90 25.76 1.45
N THR A 872 -9.21 26.03 1.31
CA THR A 872 -9.84 26.18 -0.01
C THR A 872 -9.59 27.54 -0.66
N ASP A 873 -8.98 28.45 0.09
CA ASP A 873 -8.56 29.80 -0.27
C ASP A 873 -7.07 29.89 -0.65
N MET A 874 -6.39 28.75 -0.78
CA MET A 874 -5.01 28.69 -1.25
C MET A 874 -4.98 28.92 -2.76
N ASP A 875 -4.37 30.03 -3.19
CA ASP A 875 -4.21 30.38 -4.61
C ASP A 875 -2.93 29.78 -5.22
N ASP A 876 -1.92 29.50 -4.38
CA ASP A 876 -0.59 29.11 -4.81
C ASP A 876 0.26 28.46 -3.70
N PHE A 877 1.42 27.96 -4.09
CA PHE A 877 2.47 27.46 -3.20
C PHE A 877 3.85 27.57 -3.84
N GLU A 878 4.92 27.27 -3.10
CA GLU A 878 6.29 27.42 -3.60
C GLU A 878 7.09 26.11 -3.60
N TYR A 879 7.88 25.90 -4.66
CA TYR A 879 8.91 24.87 -4.72
C TYR A 879 10.28 25.45 -4.42
N TRP A 880 10.99 24.81 -3.50
CA TRP A 880 12.35 25.15 -3.12
C TRP A 880 13.28 23.96 -3.37
N GLU A 881 14.47 24.22 -3.85
CA GLU A 881 15.56 23.25 -3.90
C GLU A 881 16.43 23.41 -2.66
N ALA A 882 16.75 22.30 -1.99
CA ALA A 882 17.77 22.27 -0.95
C ALA A 882 19.17 22.14 -1.60
N LEU A 883 20.14 22.89 -1.10
CA LEU A 883 21.49 22.90 -1.65
C LEU A 883 22.48 22.29 -0.64
N PRO A 884 23.50 21.53 -1.09
CA PRO A 884 24.49 20.95 -0.19
C PRO A 884 25.37 22.02 0.46
N PRO A 885 26.10 21.67 1.54
CA PRO A 885 27.26 22.42 2.00
C PRO A 885 28.27 22.69 0.87
N GLN A 886 28.84 23.89 0.82
CA GLN A 886 29.82 24.32 -0.18
C GLN A 886 31.16 24.69 0.47
N GLY A 887 31.70 23.76 1.24
CA GLY A 887 32.99 23.87 1.91
C GLY A 887 32.91 23.75 3.43
N GLU A 888 31.72 23.88 4.03
CA GLU A 888 31.51 23.60 5.44
C GLU A 888 31.78 22.11 5.74
N LYS A 889 32.53 21.87 6.82
CA LYS A 889 32.91 20.56 7.34
C LYS A 889 32.55 20.39 8.83
N SER A 890 31.95 21.41 9.44
CA SER A 890 31.50 21.38 10.83
C SER A 890 30.26 22.27 11.03
N LEU A 891 29.43 21.90 12.00
CA LEU A 891 28.35 22.76 12.52
C LEU A 891 28.87 23.98 13.32
N ASP A 892 30.18 24.05 13.56
CA ASP A 892 30.82 25.20 14.19
C ASP A 892 31.52 26.14 13.18
N ASP A 893 31.46 25.83 11.88
CA ASP A 893 32.00 26.71 10.84
C ASP A 893 31.24 28.04 10.79
N ALA A 894 31.94 29.11 10.42
CA ALA A 894 31.34 30.43 10.25
C ALA A 894 30.57 30.50 8.92
N SER A 895 29.33 30.00 8.91
CA SER A 895 28.44 30.03 7.74
C SER A 895 27.07 30.63 8.09
N PRO A 896 26.51 31.53 7.26
CA PRO A 896 25.16 32.07 7.47
C PRO A 896 24.06 31.03 7.25
N TYR A 897 24.41 29.85 6.74
CA TYR A 897 23.49 28.75 6.51
C TYR A 897 23.48 27.73 7.66
N ILE A 898 24.35 27.88 8.66
CA ILE A 898 24.28 27.09 9.89
C ILE A 898 23.33 27.77 10.87
N ILE A 899 22.26 27.08 11.23
CA ILE A 899 21.19 27.58 12.09
C ILE A 899 21.15 26.71 13.35
N ASP A 900 20.98 27.32 14.53
CA ASP A 900 20.62 26.60 15.75
C ASP A 900 19.12 26.77 16.01
N ASP A 901 18.38 25.66 16.02
CA ASP A 901 16.93 25.70 16.24
C ASP A 901 16.51 25.50 17.70
N GLY A 902 17.48 25.36 18.63
CA GLY A 902 17.27 25.19 20.07
C GLY A 902 16.57 23.90 20.52
N LYS A 903 15.90 23.18 19.62
CA LYS A 903 15.13 21.95 19.91
C LYS A 903 15.91 20.69 19.54
N PHE A 904 16.49 20.68 18.35
CA PHE A 904 17.29 19.59 17.81
C PHE A 904 18.73 20.00 17.53
N GLY A 905 19.10 21.26 17.84
CA GLY A 905 20.45 21.79 17.80
C GLY A 905 20.79 22.43 16.45
N LYS A 906 22.08 22.50 16.13
CA LYS A 906 22.55 23.08 14.87
C LYS A 906 22.24 22.18 13.66
N LEU A 907 22.07 22.79 12.49
CA LEU A 907 22.04 22.15 11.17
C LEU A 907 22.49 23.12 10.08
N TYR A 908 22.85 22.60 8.91
CA TYR A 908 23.03 23.42 7.69
C TYR A 908 21.72 23.48 6.90
N ALA A 909 21.30 24.67 6.48
CA ALA A 909 20.09 24.89 5.70
C ALA A 909 20.30 26.02 4.69
N ARG A 910 20.55 25.64 3.44
CA ARG A 910 20.64 26.55 2.29
C ARG A 910 19.63 26.12 1.23
N ARG A 911 18.77 27.04 0.79
CA ARG A 911 17.71 26.75 -0.18
C ARG A 911 17.63 27.83 -1.24
N ARG A 912 17.13 27.49 -2.43
CA ARG A 912 16.76 28.45 -3.47
C ARG A 912 15.34 28.20 -3.97
N LEU A 913 14.63 29.28 -4.29
CA LEU A 913 13.29 29.20 -4.85
C LEU A 913 13.38 28.75 -6.31
N LEU A 914 12.72 27.65 -6.66
CA LEU A 914 12.54 27.23 -8.05
C LEU A 914 11.40 28.00 -8.71
N GLY A 915 10.32 28.23 -7.95
CA GLY A 915 9.25 29.11 -8.38
C GLY A 915 7.97 28.91 -7.58
N LYS A 916 7.02 29.79 -7.91
CA LYS A 916 5.68 29.83 -7.32
C LYS A 916 4.69 29.21 -8.29
N VAL A 917 3.84 28.33 -7.80
CA VAL A 917 2.93 27.50 -8.62
C VAL A 917 1.48 27.89 -8.31
N PRO A 918 0.74 28.45 -9.27
CA PRO A 918 -0.67 28.74 -9.10
C PRO A 918 -1.52 27.46 -9.09
N LEU A 919 -2.68 27.56 -8.44
CA LEU A 919 -3.72 26.54 -8.41
C LEU A 919 -4.91 26.97 -9.27
N GLU A 920 -5.57 26.00 -9.88
CA GLU A 920 -6.87 26.17 -10.53
C GLU A 920 -8.01 26.28 -9.48
N ASP A 921 -9.22 26.68 -9.90
CA ASP A 921 -10.38 26.82 -9.01
C ASP A 921 -10.75 25.53 -8.24
N ASP A 922 -10.44 24.36 -8.79
CA ASP A 922 -10.65 23.06 -8.14
C ASP A 922 -9.48 22.63 -7.24
N GLY A 923 -8.48 23.50 -7.07
CA GLY A 923 -7.25 23.26 -6.32
C GLY A 923 -6.23 22.38 -7.05
N SER A 924 -6.49 21.99 -8.31
CA SER A 924 -5.56 21.21 -9.11
C SER A 924 -4.45 22.08 -9.72
N THR A 925 -3.32 21.47 -10.07
CA THR A 925 -2.26 22.14 -10.83
C THR A 925 -1.41 21.13 -11.59
N ARG A 926 -0.73 21.59 -12.64
CA ARG A 926 0.21 20.81 -13.43
C ARG A 926 1.49 21.61 -13.61
N LEU A 927 2.63 20.98 -13.36
CA LEU A 927 3.93 21.64 -13.41
C LEU A 927 5.04 20.72 -13.90
N GLN A 928 6.16 21.32 -14.29
CA GLN A 928 7.43 20.66 -14.56
C GLN A 928 8.53 21.29 -13.71
N LEU A 929 9.46 20.48 -13.24
CA LEU A 929 10.61 20.93 -12.45
C LEU A 929 11.88 20.13 -12.77
N PRO A 930 13.07 20.63 -12.40
CA PRO A 930 14.30 19.84 -12.50
C PRO A 930 14.15 18.53 -11.73
N ALA A 931 14.62 17.42 -12.32
CA ALA A 931 14.59 16.11 -11.69
C ALA A 931 15.95 15.69 -11.13
N GLY A 932 15.93 14.77 -10.17
CA GLY A 932 17.13 14.32 -9.48
C GLY A 932 17.76 15.40 -8.57
N VAL A 933 16.92 16.29 -8.04
CA VAL A 933 17.28 17.32 -7.05
C VAL A 933 16.41 17.20 -5.80
N PRO A 934 16.93 17.55 -4.62
CA PRO A 934 16.18 17.54 -3.37
C PRO A 934 15.24 18.76 -3.30
N VAL A 935 13.94 18.52 -3.17
CA VAL A 935 12.91 19.56 -3.15
C VAL A 935 12.13 19.63 -1.84
N VAL A 936 11.74 20.85 -1.48
CA VAL A 936 10.93 21.19 -0.31
C VAL A 936 9.82 22.15 -0.74
N LEU A 937 8.59 21.92 -0.29
CA LEU A 937 7.46 22.82 -0.52
C LEU A 937 7.35 23.88 0.59
N SER A 938 6.90 25.09 0.24
CA SER A 938 6.35 26.06 1.18
C SER A 938 4.85 26.20 0.91
N VAL A 939 4.02 25.95 1.91
CA VAL A 939 2.57 25.85 1.77
C VAL A 939 1.86 26.60 2.89
N LEU A 940 0.66 27.10 2.61
CA LEU A 940 -0.20 27.70 3.63
C LEU A 940 -0.73 26.60 4.56
N SER A 941 -0.46 26.72 5.86
CA SER A 941 -1.06 25.87 6.88
C SER A 941 -1.34 26.65 8.16
N LYS A 942 -2.22 26.13 9.01
CA LYS A 942 -2.46 26.66 10.36
C LYS A 942 -2.00 25.61 11.36
N LEU A 943 -0.87 25.88 11.99
CA LEU A 943 -0.32 25.01 13.02
C LEU A 943 -0.91 25.37 14.40
N GLN A 944 -0.77 24.43 15.35
CA GLN A 944 -1.17 24.62 16.74
C GLN A 944 -0.53 25.88 17.32
N GLY A 945 -1.34 26.72 17.96
CA GLY A 945 -0.90 27.96 18.60
C GLY A 945 -0.91 29.19 17.68
N GLU A 946 -1.13 29.02 16.38
CA GLU A 946 -1.29 30.13 15.44
C GLU A 946 -2.74 30.65 15.43
N SER A 947 -2.94 31.97 15.36
CA SER A 947 -4.28 32.55 15.20
C SER A 947 -4.82 32.33 13.78
N ASP A 948 -3.95 32.45 12.79
CA ASP A 948 -4.25 32.46 11.35
C ASP A 948 -3.27 31.54 10.61
N SER A 949 -3.64 31.12 9.39
CA SER A 949 -2.76 30.31 8.55
C SER A 949 -1.54 31.12 8.09
N THR A 950 -0.37 30.52 8.11
CA THR A 950 0.89 31.12 7.63
C THR A 950 1.63 30.17 6.68
N LEU A 951 2.65 30.68 5.97
CA LEU A 951 3.48 29.86 5.09
C LEU A 951 4.46 29.03 5.91
N HIS A 952 4.38 27.71 5.75
CA HIS A 952 5.27 26.76 6.39
C HIS A 952 6.01 25.94 5.34
N HIS A 953 7.33 25.81 5.54
CA HIS A 953 8.08 24.80 4.81
C HIS A 953 7.70 23.41 5.31
N GLN A 954 7.41 22.49 4.39
CA GLN A 954 7.31 21.09 4.72
C GLN A 954 8.60 20.63 5.41
N LYS A 955 8.47 19.78 6.43
CA LYS A 955 9.59 19.37 7.29
C LYS A 955 10.42 18.22 6.71
N GLU A 956 10.34 18.00 5.40
CA GLU A 956 11.02 16.90 4.73
C GLU A 956 11.44 17.23 3.30
N GLU A 957 12.60 16.72 2.90
CA GLU A 957 12.99 16.69 1.49
C GLU A 957 12.22 15.58 0.76
N MET A 958 11.94 15.85 -0.51
CA MET A 958 11.39 14.93 -1.50
C MET A 958 12.26 14.97 -2.75
N GLN A 959 12.02 14.06 -3.67
CA GLN A 959 12.65 14.04 -4.98
C GLN A 959 11.63 13.58 -6.02
N TYR A 960 11.93 13.91 -7.28
CA TYR A 960 11.27 13.30 -8.43
C TYR A 960 12.33 12.78 -9.38
N TYR A 961 12.10 11.58 -9.90
CA TYR A 961 13.08 10.87 -10.70
C TYR A 961 13.17 11.47 -12.10
N PRO A 962 14.35 11.43 -12.75
CA PRO A 962 14.49 11.88 -14.13
C PRO A 962 13.55 11.15 -15.07
N GLY A 963 12.74 11.89 -15.84
CA GLY A 963 11.70 11.32 -16.70
C GLY A 963 10.40 10.93 -15.98
N GLU A 964 10.27 11.18 -14.68
CA GLU A 964 9.06 10.86 -13.92
C GLU A 964 7.90 11.78 -14.27
N TRP A 965 6.79 11.16 -14.66
CA TRP A 965 5.51 11.81 -14.88
C TRP A 965 4.50 11.23 -13.91
N VAL A 966 4.14 12.00 -12.89
CA VAL A 966 3.38 11.51 -11.74
C VAL A 966 2.12 12.33 -11.50
N THR A 967 1.03 11.63 -11.17
CA THR A 967 -0.18 12.22 -10.62
C THR A 967 -0.20 12.03 -9.12
N LEU A 968 -0.36 13.12 -8.39
CA LEU A 968 -0.31 13.21 -6.94
C LEU A 968 -1.64 13.73 -6.39
N SER A 969 -1.85 13.52 -5.09
CA SER A 969 -3.11 13.82 -4.41
C SER A 969 -4.30 13.04 -4.99
N PHE A 970 -5.49 13.43 -4.56
CA PHE A 970 -6.78 12.87 -4.91
C PHE A 970 -7.81 13.98 -4.71
N ARG A 971 -8.89 13.97 -5.49
CA ARG A 971 -9.97 14.93 -5.30
C ARG A 971 -10.55 14.80 -3.89
N ARG A 972 -10.72 15.92 -3.18
CA ARG A 972 -11.18 15.91 -1.77
C ARG A 972 -12.47 15.15 -1.51
N GLU A 973 -13.42 15.15 -2.44
CA GLU A 973 -14.69 14.43 -2.30
C GLU A 973 -14.56 12.90 -2.40
N LEU A 974 -13.40 12.42 -2.83
CA LEU A 974 -13.05 11.00 -2.92
C LEU A 974 -12.10 10.56 -1.80
N PHE A 975 -11.54 11.47 -1.02
CA PHE A 975 -10.60 11.16 0.07
C PHE A 975 -11.15 10.13 1.05
N ASN A 976 -12.38 10.36 1.56
CA ASN A 976 -12.96 9.51 2.60
C ASN A 976 -13.13 8.05 2.15
N ASN A 977 -13.33 7.85 0.85
CA ASN A 977 -13.48 6.53 0.24
C ASN A 977 -12.15 5.77 0.19
N PHE A 978 -11.10 6.47 -0.23
CA PHE A 978 -9.83 5.83 -0.53
C PHE A 978 -8.88 5.87 0.67
N CYS A 979 -8.59 7.06 1.18
CA CYS A 979 -7.61 7.27 2.25
C CYS A 979 -8.24 7.29 3.64
N GLY A 980 -9.53 7.67 3.76
CA GLY A 980 -10.19 7.86 5.06
C GLY A 980 -10.28 6.59 5.91
N GLY A 981 -10.25 5.42 5.26
CA GLY A 981 -10.12 4.12 5.92
C GLY A 981 -8.94 4.03 6.89
N CYS A 982 -7.81 4.66 6.55
CA CYS A 982 -6.61 4.69 7.39
C CYS A 982 -6.40 6.07 8.03
N HIS A 983 -6.57 7.14 7.27
CA HIS A 983 -6.26 8.51 7.67
C HIS A 983 -7.46 9.29 8.25
N GLY A 984 -8.59 8.63 8.52
CA GLY A 984 -9.82 9.28 8.97
C GLY A 984 -10.47 10.16 7.90
N PRO A 985 -11.75 10.50 8.05
CA PRO A 985 -12.46 11.31 7.07
C PRO A 985 -12.14 12.80 7.20
N THR A 986 -12.31 13.58 6.14
CA THR A 986 -12.10 15.04 6.14
C THR A 986 -12.90 15.77 7.22
N SER A 987 -14.14 15.31 7.48
CA SER A 987 -15.04 15.88 8.48
C SER A 987 -14.67 15.56 9.93
N GLY A 988 -13.81 14.57 10.15
CA GLY A 988 -13.61 13.87 11.41
C GLY A 988 -14.64 12.77 11.65
N LYS A 989 -15.89 12.84 11.17
CA LYS A 989 -16.94 11.88 11.55
C LYS A 989 -16.72 10.49 10.95
N GLU A 990 -16.43 9.49 11.76
CA GLU A 990 -16.00 8.14 11.31
C GLU A 990 -16.97 7.48 10.31
N HIS A 991 -18.28 7.66 10.49
CA HIS A 991 -19.29 7.17 9.55
C HIS A 991 -19.24 7.77 8.14
N ASP A 992 -18.40 8.78 7.87
CA ASP A 992 -18.16 9.34 6.54
C ASP A 992 -17.13 8.52 5.74
N VAL A 993 -16.42 7.61 6.41
CA VAL A 993 -15.50 6.65 5.77
C VAL A 993 -16.33 5.53 5.12
N ALA A 994 -16.56 5.66 3.82
CA ALA A 994 -17.39 4.71 3.08
C ALA A 994 -16.81 4.42 1.71
N VAL A 995 -16.87 3.14 1.31
CA VAL A 995 -16.47 2.75 -0.04
C VAL A 995 -17.48 3.32 -1.03
N LYS A 996 -17.03 4.12 -2.01
CA LYS A 996 -17.87 4.58 -3.12
C LYS A 996 -17.65 3.64 -4.31
N PRO A 997 -18.68 2.92 -4.77
CA PRO A 997 -18.55 1.97 -5.87
C PRO A 997 -18.13 2.58 -7.23
N ASP A 998 -18.19 3.91 -7.41
CA ASP A 998 -17.85 4.61 -8.67
C ASP A 998 -16.62 5.52 -8.50
N LEU A 999 -15.55 5.01 -7.89
CA LEU A 999 -14.34 5.79 -7.63
C LEU A 999 -13.50 6.00 -8.89
N LEU A 1000 -13.22 4.92 -9.61
CA LEU A 1000 -12.14 4.90 -10.61
C LEU A 1000 -12.45 5.80 -11.81
N SER A 1001 -13.72 5.91 -12.18
CA SER A 1001 -14.17 6.74 -13.31
C SER A 1001 -14.12 8.25 -13.06
N GLN A 1002 -14.15 8.65 -11.78
CA GLN A 1002 -14.19 10.04 -11.33
C GLN A 1002 -12.87 10.52 -10.72
N ALA A 1003 -12.01 9.58 -10.31
CA ALA A 1003 -10.78 9.85 -9.55
C ALA A 1003 -9.82 10.80 -10.25
N SER A 1004 -9.83 10.83 -11.58
CA SER A 1004 -8.81 11.52 -12.35
C SER A 1004 -9.30 12.84 -12.98
N LYS A 1005 -10.55 13.27 -12.77
CA LYS A 1005 -11.07 14.52 -13.35
C LYS A 1005 -10.51 15.75 -12.61
N ALA A 1006 -9.75 16.59 -13.30
CA ALA A 1006 -9.20 17.83 -12.74
C ALA A 1006 -9.02 18.88 -13.85
N VAL A 1007 -9.21 20.16 -13.53
CA VAL A 1007 -9.06 21.28 -14.49
C VAL A 1007 -7.64 21.30 -15.08
N ALA A 1008 -6.61 21.15 -14.24
CA ALA A 1008 -5.21 21.24 -14.65
C ALA A 1008 -4.74 20.15 -15.62
N LYS A 1009 -5.50 19.07 -15.83
CA LYS A 1009 -5.12 18.02 -16.81
C LYS A 1009 -5.10 18.54 -18.25
N ALA A 1010 -5.99 19.49 -18.57
CA ALA A 1010 -6.07 20.10 -19.89
C ALA A 1010 -5.17 21.35 -20.02
N ALA A 1011 -4.63 21.85 -18.91
CA ALA A 1011 -3.76 23.01 -18.88
C ALA A 1011 -2.32 22.66 -19.29
N ASP A 1012 -1.61 23.67 -19.80
CA ASP A 1012 -0.17 23.62 -19.98
C ASP A 1012 0.54 23.61 -18.62
N PRO A 1013 1.62 22.82 -18.45
CA PRO A 1013 2.33 22.77 -17.18
C PRO A 1013 3.06 24.09 -16.90
N VAL A 1014 3.03 24.53 -15.64
CA VAL A 1014 3.92 25.57 -15.12
C VAL A 1014 5.37 25.07 -15.19
N ASP A 1015 6.20 25.71 -16.00
CA ASP A 1015 7.56 25.24 -16.28
C ASP A 1015 8.60 25.91 -15.37
N LEU A 1016 8.91 25.26 -14.25
CA LEU A 1016 9.93 25.72 -13.30
C LEU A 1016 11.36 25.45 -13.79
N VAL A 1017 11.54 24.66 -14.86
CA VAL A 1017 12.86 24.38 -15.44
C VAL A 1017 13.39 25.61 -16.20
N LYS A 1018 12.49 26.42 -16.77
CA LYS A 1018 12.85 27.63 -17.53
C LYS A 1018 13.00 28.88 -16.68
N LEU A 1019 12.54 28.86 -15.43
CA LEU A 1019 12.68 29.99 -14.53
C LEU A 1019 14.13 30.10 -14.05
N THR A 1020 14.64 31.33 -13.93
CA THR A 1020 15.90 31.57 -13.23
C THR A 1020 15.66 31.33 -11.74
N PRO A 1021 16.37 30.36 -11.11
CA PRO A 1021 16.21 30.12 -9.68
C PRO A 1021 16.54 31.38 -8.88
N GLY A 1022 15.83 31.59 -7.78
CA GLY A 1022 16.12 32.68 -6.85
C GLY A 1022 17.52 32.55 -6.22
N GLU A 1023 18.02 33.63 -5.63
CA GLU A 1023 19.29 33.58 -4.91
C GLU A 1023 19.22 32.58 -3.74
N PRO A 1024 20.27 31.76 -3.54
CA PRO A 1024 20.36 30.88 -2.38
C PRO A 1024 20.33 31.69 -1.08
N LYS A 1025 19.50 31.24 -0.13
CA LYS A 1025 19.38 31.86 1.20
C LYS A 1025 19.14 30.81 2.29
N ALA A 1026 19.39 31.20 3.54
CA ALA A 1026 18.89 30.46 4.68
C ALA A 1026 17.35 30.53 4.70
N PRO A 1027 16.63 29.43 4.99
CA PRO A 1027 15.18 29.51 5.16
C PRO A 1027 14.85 30.42 6.34
N PRO A 1028 13.81 31.27 6.25
CA PRO A 1028 13.32 32.01 7.41
C PRO A 1028 12.91 31.01 8.50
N PHE A 1029 13.41 31.22 9.71
CA PHE A 1029 13.05 30.44 10.89
C PHE A 1029 12.48 31.40 11.95
N PRO A 1030 11.27 31.14 12.48
CA PRO A 1030 10.68 31.95 13.54
C PRO A 1030 11.45 31.87 14.86
#